data_AF-A0A514JVD5-F1
#
_entry.id   AF-A0A514JVD5-F1
#
_cell.length_a   1.000
_cell.length_b   1.000
_cell.length_c   1.000
_cell.angle_alpha   90.00
_cell.angle_beta   90.00
_cell.angle_gamma   90.00
#
_symmetry.space_group_name_H-M   'P 1'
#
loop_
_entity.id
_entity.type
_entity.pdbx_description
1 polymer ?
#
loop_
_entity_poly.entity_id
_entity_poly.type
_entity_poly.pdbx_seq_one_letter_code
_entity_poly.pdbx_strand_id
1 'polypeptide(L)'
;MPFEDEDTRKVRTAVTGRADSDWPVFLPYDHDEFDRFMRGRSRDDFYCGTLLGGCGKKLTAKRYLDKKCHFAHRPPVHCRRTATGEDSADHLYIGQALQRWLSGQGYRRIKVGYPDAGQGPGGIVEVRFGPVARMIRVQLARMPVHQWRTARERLTDQHSLVHWVYGPDSGLAHNEVEALGHAIRFSCRTVSGHREVYVGTQDRDHQVEWTELTACRLTDQGILTPHLHAAPIGGNGSSDPVVFSLAPGSVAFTVDVDVPPSADGSVRRLYMADAQPVGSAVVRARISLPSGCPAPLPHKLYLIEGPARLTPLVGPDAPGADWLIHAEVVSALPQRADIRWPSLRPAPVRAAPAEPPLDATSVVALFREKLHVTARSRGLVNWETLVRHTGAAPADITPEERVRLLVALDYPRAEGKPVLSSLVKLAGERPGPAPFFKDVLTGIGWDPGLSPSQVERIWIQEREAAYAFAAPSEPTPSGPTPADLSQSEEALVAAFREHLQLVAHGRSMVKWETLLKRQGLRASAISDEDRVRLLAAVDRPYRRDRPLLSALVRVEGRGRSELFGAVLAQLGWKPDARTPTVAAAWRAERDRAYAVARSSARKAPAPPVVAKPSAAQAELAASQSAVVQAVRRALIDAARRQVCVGWHTLAAAADRTLHDLSDAARASILVAVDRPAAPDGVLLSSLVIAAGHAPVPYFDDILRRLGHPHGLRPIELGQVRKREMARAFEAYRSLDTKPL
;
A
#
# COMPACT_ATOMS: atom_id res chain seq x y z
N MET A 1 -7.84 28.75 -11.33
CA MET A 1 -6.50 28.60 -11.92
C MET A 1 -5.85 27.38 -11.28
N PRO A 2 -5.57 26.30 -12.02
CA PRO A 2 -4.98 25.09 -11.48
C PRO A 2 -3.45 25.27 -11.36
N PHE A 3 -2.87 24.91 -10.22
CA PHE A 3 -1.43 24.73 -10.10
C PHE A 3 -1.13 23.24 -10.01
N GLU A 4 -0.15 22.88 -10.82
CA GLU A 4 0.34 21.56 -11.19
C GLU A 4 0.67 20.64 -10.01
N ASP A 5 0.65 19.35 -10.32
CA ASP A 5 1.33 18.24 -9.65
C ASP A 5 2.54 18.64 -8.79
N GLU A 6 2.77 17.89 -7.71
CA GLU A 6 4.03 17.91 -6.96
C GLU A 6 5.22 17.84 -7.92
N ASP A 7 5.85 18.98 -8.16
CA ASP A 7 7.09 19.03 -8.91
C ASP A 7 8.23 18.51 -8.00
N THR A 8 8.33 17.19 -7.91
CA THR A 8 9.40 16.43 -7.26
C THR A 8 10.80 16.72 -7.85
N ARG A 9 10.88 17.49 -8.95
CA ARG A 9 12.13 17.94 -9.57
C ARG A 9 12.78 19.13 -8.85
N LYS A 10 12.13 19.74 -7.85
CA LYS A 10 12.62 20.98 -7.21
C LYS A 10 13.65 20.70 -6.11
N VAL A 11 14.91 21.05 -6.41
CA VAL A 11 16.07 20.94 -5.53
C VAL A 11 15.89 21.77 -4.25
N ARG A 12 15.96 21.11 -3.08
CA ARG A 12 15.82 21.77 -1.76
C ARG A 12 17.12 22.04 -1.04
N THR A 13 18.16 21.27 -1.36
CA THR A 13 19.47 21.41 -0.73
C THR A 13 20.54 21.73 -1.77
N ALA A 14 21.49 22.54 -1.36
CA ALA A 14 22.66 22.92 -2.13
C ALA A 14 23.90 22.83 -1.23
N VAL A 15 25.07 23.05 -1.82
CA VAL A 15 26.30 23.28 -1.06
C VAL A 15 26.81 24.69 -1.35
N THR A 16 27.54 25.27 -0.40
CA THR A 16 28.12 26.61 -0.55
C THR A 16 29.63 26.58 -0.78
N GLY A 17 30.17 27.66 -1.34
CA GLY A 17 31.61 27.83 -1.58
C GLY A 17 32.08 27.19 -2.88
N ARG A 18 31.89 25.87 -3.05
CA ARG A 18 32.24 25.15 -4.30
C ARG A 18 31.44 23.85 -4.47
N ALA A 19 31.48 23.30 -5.68
CA ALA A 19 30.68 22.15 -6.10
C ALA A 19 30.93 20.84 -5.31
N ASP A 20 32.16 20.61 -4.88
CA ASP A 20 32.62 19.46 -4.10
C ASP A 20 32.63 19.73 -2.59
N SER A 21 32.06 20.86 -2.16
CA SER A 21 32.00 21.24 -0.75
C SER A 21 31.07 20.32 0.05
N ASP A 22 31.43 20.10 1.29
CA ASP A 22 30.66 19.42 2.32
C ASP A 22 29.88 20.38 3.24
N TRP A 23 29.70 21.64 2.82
CA TRP A 23 28.92 22.65 3.54
C TRP A 23 27.50 22.72 2.98
N PRO A 24 26.54 21.94 3.52
CA PRO A 24 25.18 21.90 3.01
C PRO A 24 24.40 23.14 3.44
N VAL A 25 23.44 23.52 2.61
CA VAL A 25 22.40 24.46 2.95
C VAL A 25 21.05 23.92 2.54
N PHE A 26 20.06 24.12 3.40
CA PHE A 26 18.66 23.83 3.14
C PHE A 26 17.96 25.16 2.86
N LEU A 27 17.22 25.23 1.74
CA LEU A 27 16.42 26.41 1.46
C LEU A 27 15.05 26.26 2.13
N PRO A 28 14.67 27.16 3.05
CA PRO A 28 13.36 27.14 3.68
C PRO A 28 12.23 27.16 2.66
N TYR A 29 11.11 26.50 3.00
CA TYR A 29 9.96 26.43 2.11
C TYR A 29 9.21 27.77 2.01
N ASP A 30 9.16 28.47 3.14
CA ASP A 30 8.42 29.71 3.30
C ASP A 30 9.22 30.92 2.77
N HIS A 31 8.48 31.91 2.27
CA HIS A 31 9.02 33.11 1.66
C HIS A 31 9.58 34.13 2.66
N ASP A 32 9.06 34.19 3.89
CA ASP A 32 9.57 35.05 4.95
C ASP A 32 10.87 34.47 5.52
N GLU A 33 10.92 33.14 5.66
CA GLU A 33 12.14 32.42 6.02
C GLU A 33 13.21 32.49 4.92
N PHE A 34 12.81 32.59 3.64
CA PHE A 34 13.74 32.78 2.52
C PHE A 34 14.56 34.07 2.67
N ASP A 35 13.90 35.18 3.04
CA ASP A 35 14.59 36.47 3.17
C ASP A 35 15.60 36.43 4.31
N ARG A 36 15.25 35.76 5.42
CA ARG A 36 16.17 35.45 6.52
C ARG A 36 17.33 34.57 6.06
N PHE A 37 17.06 33.54 5.27
CA PHE A 37 18.08 32.64 4.70
C PHE A 37 19.04 33.38 3.77
N MET A 38 18.58 34.36 2.99
CA MET A 38 19.43 35.12 2.09
C MET A 38 20.27 36.20 2.78
N ARG A 39 20.04 36.52 4.06
CA ARG A 39 20.87 37.50 4.78
C ARG A 39 22.32 37.05 4.83
N GLY A 40 23.22 37.90 4.33
CA GLY A 40 24.65 37.61 4.24
C GLY A 40 25.04 36.61 3.14
N ARG A 41 24.12 36.26 2.22
CA ARG A 41 24.36 35.34 1.10
C ARG A 41 24.01 35.99 -0.24
N SER A 42 24.76 35.65 -1.27
CA SER A 42 24.48 36.01 -2.66
C SER A 42 23.81 34.86 -3.41
N ARG A 43 23.13 35.19 -4.52
CA ARG A 43 22.59 34.19 -5.45
C ARG A 43 23.67 33.34 -6.13
N ASP A 44 24.93 33.74 -6.03
CA ASP A 44 26.09 33.06 -6.57
C ASP A 44 26.75 32.03 -5.64
N ASP A 45 26.26 31.92 -4.40
CA ASP A 45 26.90 31.11 -3.36
C ASP A 45 26.58 29.61 -3.47
N PHE A 46 25.55 29.25 -4.24
CA PHE A 46 24.94 27.92 -4.18
C PHE A 46 25.35 27.05 -5.36
N TYR A 47 25.66 25.78 -5.07
CA TYR A 47 26.04 24.77 -6.05
C TYR A 47 25.19 23.52 -5.90
N CYS A 48 24.88 22.87 -7.02
CA CYS A 48 24.29 21.53 -7.04
C CYS A 48 25.40 20.52 -6.72
N GLY A 49 25.66 20.33 -5.42
CA GLY A 49 26.87 19.67 -4.94
C GLY A 49 27.07 18.25 -5.46
N THR A 50 28.30 17.86 -5.76
CA THR A 50 28.64 16.51 -6.25
C THR A 50 28.45 15.46 -5.15
N LEU A 51 28.72 15.81 -3.89
CA LEU A 51 28.41 14.98 -2.72
C LEU A 51 26.90 14.80 -2.49
N LEU A 52 26.05 15.63 -3.11
CA LEU A 52 24.59 15.45 -3.11
C LEU A 52 24.10 14.60 -4.30
N GLY A 53 25.00 14.02 -5.10
CA GLY A 53 24.69 13.39 -6.38
C GLY A 53 24.34 14.40 -7.47
N GLY A 54 24.73 15.67 -7.27
CA GLY A 54 24.49 16.80 -8.16
C GLY A 54 25.47 16.92 -9.32
N CYS A 55 25.16 17.83 -10.26
CA CYS A 55 25.97 18.07 -11.46
C CYS A 55 27.15 19.04 -11.25
N GLY A 56 27.32 19.59 -10.04
CA GLY A 56 28.32 20.60 -9.70
C GLY A 56 28.05 22.02 -10.23
N LYS A 57 27.00 22.23 -11.02
CA LYS A 57 26.67 23.55 -11.57
C LYS A 57 26.06 24.48 -10.52
N LYS A 58 26.19 25.80 -10.75
CA LYS A 58 25.60 26.82 -9.89
C LYS A 58 24.08 26.73 -9.86
N LEU A 59 23.54 26.92 -8.67
CA LEU A 59 22.13 27.02 -8.36
C LEU A 59 21.77 28.48 -8.06
N THR A 60 20.52 28.83 -8.28
CA THR A 60 19.94 30.12 -7.87
C THR A 60 18.84 29.84 -6.87
N ALA A 61 18.91 30.44 -5.68
CA ALA A 61 17.81 30.43 -4.73
C ALA A 61 16.64 31.25 -5.30
N LYS A 62 15.48 30.62 -5.47
CA LYS A 62 14.28 31.25 -6.01
C LYS A 62 13.25 31.44 -4.90
N ARG A 63 12.98 32.71 -4.59
CA ARG A 63 11.87 33.15 -3.75
C ARG A 63 10.57 33.04 -4.52
N TYR A 64 9.53 32.54 -3.88
CA TYR A 64 8.19 32.48 -4.44
C TYR A 64 7.18 32.78 -3.33
N LEU A 65 6.10 33.47 -3.68
CA LEU A 65 5.03 33.85 -2.76
C LEU A 65 3.87 32.84 -2.80
N ASP A 66 3.71 32.17 -3.94
CA ASP A 66 2.58 31.31 -4.29
C ASP A 66 2.95 29.82 -4.33
N LYS A 67 4.26 29.51 -4.28
CA LYS A 67 4.80 28.15 -4.27
C LYS A 67 6.04 28.06 -3.40
N LYS A 68 6.49 26.85 -3.08
CA LYS A 68 7.67 26.64 -2.23
C LYS A 68 8.94 27.21 -2.86
N CYS A 69 9.69 27.98 -2.08
CA CYS A 69 11.04 28.43 -2.43
C CYS A 69 11.97 27.23 -2.70
N HIS A 70 12.69 27.23 -3.81
CA HIS A 70 13.58 26.12 -4.21
C HIS A 70 14.83 26.64 -4.91
N PHE A 71 15.85 25.80 -4.97
CA PHE A 71 16.99 26.05 -5.83
C PHE A 71 16.66 25.65 -7.27
N ALA A 72 17.05 26.49 -8.22
CA ALA A 72 16.93 26.24 -9.64
C ALA A 72 18.33 26.24 -10.29
N HIS A 73 18.59 25.28 -11.17
CA HIS A 73 19.80 25.31 -11.98
C HIS A 73 19.77 26.50 -12.94
N ARG A 74 20.96 27.03 -13.26
CA ARG A 74 21.13 28.02 -14.33
C ARG A 74 21.23 27.27 -15.66
N PRO A 75 20.30 27.47 -16.62
CA PRO A 75 20.38 26.84 -17.93
C PRO A 75 21.63 27.29 -18.70
N PRO A 76 22.15 26.47 -19.64
CA PRO A 76 21.75 25.10 -19.93
C PRO A 76 22.37 24.09 -18.94
N VAL A 77 21.60 23.07 -18.54
CA VAL A 77 22.07 22.07 -17.57
C VAL A 77 21.34 20.74 -17.72
N HIS A 78 22.11 19.66 -17.67
CA HIS A 78 21.59 18.30 -17.60
C HIS A 78 22.03 17.71 -16.26
N CYS A 79 21.09 17.56 -15.33
CA CYS A 79 21.36 17.03 -14.00
C CYS A 79 20.54 15.76 -13.78
N ARG A 80 21.22 14.68 -13.35
CA ARG A 80 20.60 13.38 -13.05
C ARG A 80 20.38 13.16 -11.55
N ARG A 81 20.49 14.23 -10.75
CA ARG A 81 20.29 14.16 -9.30
C ARG A 81 18.84 13.76 -9.00
N THR A 82 18.67 12.61 -8.35
CA THR A 82 17.37 12.05 -7.97
C THR A 82 16.94 12.48 -6.57
N ALA A 83 17.87 12.56 -5.62
CA ALA A 83 17.61 13.00 -4.26
C ALA A 83 17.55 14.54 -4.17
N THR A 84 16.36 15.11 -4.32
CA THR A 84 16.10 16.56 -4.29
C THR A 84 15.39 17.04 -3.02
N GLY A 85 15.02 16.09 -2.14
CA GLY A 85 14.26 16.30 -0.93
C GLY A 85 15.01 16.99 0.21
N GLU A 86 14.31 17.17 1.33
CA GLU A 86 14.82 17.80 2.55
C GLU A 86 16.05 17.06 3.11
N ASP A 87 15.99 15.74 3.12
CA ASP A 87 16.95 14.75 3.65
C ASP A 87 18.14 14.46 2.74
N SER A 88 18.09 14.93 1.49
CA SER A 88 19.14 14.65 0.49
C SER A 88 20.54 15.13 0.88
N ALA A 89 20.67 15.99 1.90
CA ALA A 89 21.95 16.48 2.42
C ALA A 89 22.24 16.05 3.87
N ASP A 90 21.45 15.14 4.46
CA ASP A 90 21.58 14.79 5.88
C ASP A 90 22.96 14.23 6.22
N HIS A 91 23.56 13.45 5.32
CA HIS A 91 24.92 12.95 5.47
C HIS A 91 25.96 14.07 5.62
N LEU A 92 25.81 15.20 4.89
CA LEU A 92 26.71 16.35 5.02
C LEU A 92 26.50 17.06 6.35
N TYR A 93 25.24 17.27 6.77
CA TYR A 93 24.93 17.86 8.08
C TYR A 93 25.51 17.03 9.23
N ILE A 94 25.38 15.71 9.15
CA ILE A 94 25.93 14.76 10.14
C ILE A 94 27.46 14.82 10.15
N GLY A 95 28.12 14.77 8.99
CA GLY A 95 29.57 14.86 8.91
C GLY A 95 30.12 16.16 9.50
N GLN A 96 29.49 17.28 9.18
CA GLN A 96 29.82 18.60 9.73
C GLN A 96 29.57 18.69 11.25
N ALA A 97 28.45 18.14 11.74
CA ALA A 97 28.15 18.10 13.16
C ALA A 97 29.18 17.26 13.93
N LEU A 98 29.53 16.07 13.43
CA LEU A 98 30.56 15.22 14.01
C LEU A 98 31.94 15.88 14.02
N GLN A 99 32.32 16.56 12.92
CA GLN A 99 33.59 17.28 12.85
C GLN A 99 33.68 18.38 13.92
N ARG A 100 32.63 19.21 14.05
CA ARG A 100 32.58 20.27 15.07
C ARG A 100 32.57 19.70 16.48
N TRP A 101 31.78 18.65 16.72
CA TRP A 101 31.66 17.99 18.01
C TRP A 101 32.98 17.36 18.48
N LEU A 102 33.68 16.63 17.61
CA LEU A 102 35.01 16.07 17.91
C LEU A 102 36.05 17.18 18.17
N SER A 103 36.03 18.25 17.37
CA SER A 103 36.93 19.38 17.54
C SER A 103 36.69 20.08 18.89
N GLY A 104 35.42 20.26 19.27
CA GLY A 104 35.01 20.84 20.56
C GLY A 104 35.41 20.00 21.77
N GLN A 105 35.54 18.68 21.60
CA GLN A 105 36.08 17.76 22.61
C GLN A 105 37.62 17.65 22.60
N GLY A 106 38.31 18.47 21.81
CA GLY A 106 39.78 18.51 21.80
C GLY A 106 40.45 17.48 20.89
N TYR A 107 39.70 16.66 20.16
CA TYR A 107 40.30 15.74 19.18
C TYR A 107 40.94 16.52 18.02
N ARG A 108 41.99 15.94 17.43
CA ARG A 108 42.78 16.51 16.34
C ARG A 108 42.81 15.57 15.14
N ARG A 109 43.30 16.07 13.99
CA ARG A 109 43.42 15.30 12.72
C ARG A 109 42.09 14.72 12.22
N ILE A 110 41.00 15.45 12.43
CA ILE A 110 39.66 15.01 12.04
C ILE A 110 39.50 15.14 10.52
N LYS A 111 39.19 14.04 9.85
CA LYS A 111 38.92 13.95 8.42
C LYS A 111 37.56 13.29 8.20
N VAL A 112 36.64 14.04 7.59
CA VAL A 112 35.34 13.53 7.17
C VAL A 112 35.42 13.03 5.74
N GLY A 113 34.83 11.87 5.46
CA GLY A 113 34.72 11.28 4.15
C GLY A 113 33.31 10.77 3.88
N TYR A 114 32.94 10.78 2.60
CA TYR A 114 31.60 10.38 2.12
C TYR A 114 31.76 9.31 1.04
N PRO A 115 32.17 8.08 1.39
CA PRO A 115 32.42 7.04 0.41
C PRO A 115 31.12 6.62 -0.29
N ASP A 116 31.20 6.38 -1.59
CA ASP A 116 30.11 5.80 -2.37
C ASP A 116 30.20 4.26 -2.32
N ALA A 117 29.12 3.61 -1.91
CA ALA A 117 29.01 2.15 -1.85
C ALA A 117 28.24 1.56 -3.06
N GLY A 118 28.19 2.29 -4.18
CA GLY A 118 27.53 1.86 -5.41
C GLY A 118 26.04 2.19 -5.48
N GLN A 119 25.51 2.91 -4.47
CA GLN A 119 24.13 3.41 -4.43
C GLN A 119 24.06 4.92 -4.68
N GLY A 120 25.19 5.55 -4.98
CA GLY A 120 25.32 6.99 -5.06
C GLY A 120 25.76 7.61 -3.73
N PRO A 121 26.07 8.91 -3.74
CA PRO A 121 26.60 9.59 -2.56
C PRO A 121 25.52 9.79 -1.49
N GLY A 122 25.97 9.90 -0.25
CA GLY A 122 25.12 10.20 0.91
C GLY A 122 24.59 9.00 1.69
N GLY A 123 24.93 7.78 1.29
CA GLY A 123 24.59 6.58 2.05
C GLY A 123 25.48 6.35 3.28
N ILE A 124 26.64 6.99 3.34
CA ILE A 124 27.68 6.71 4.34
C ILE A 124 28.40 8.00 4.74
N VAL A 125 28.73 8.12 6.03
CA VAL A 125 29.69 9.09 6.55
C VAL A 125 30.79 8.35 7.31
N GLU A 126 32.06 8.65 7.01
CA GLU A 126 33.22 8.19 7.76
C GLU A 126 33.93 9.38 8.38
N VAL A 127 34.17 9.36 9.69
CA VAL A 127 34.96 10.39 10.38
C VAL A 127 36.17 9.73 11.01
N ARG A 128 37.34 9.97 10.44
CA ARG A 128 38.63 9.52 10.99
C ARG A 128 39.23 10.61 11.86
N PHE A 129 39.79 10.28 13.02
CA PHE A 129 40.33 11.27 13.96
C PHE A 129 41.41 10.67 14.87
N GLY A 130 42.19 11.55 15.48
CA GLY A 130 43.26 11.17 16.41
C GLY A 130 44.57 10.72 15.72
N PRO A 131 45.64 10.49 16.50
CA PRO A 131 46.89 9.96 16.01
C PRO A 131 46.84 8.44 15.78
N VAL A 132 46.02 7.74 16.58
CA VAL A 132 45.66 6.34 16.38
C VAL A 132 44.48 6.31 15.39
N ALA A 133 44.46 5.38 14.44
CA ALA A 133 43.49 5.35 13.34
C ALA A 133 42.05 5.02 13.79
N ARG A 134 41.43 5.89 14.61
CA ARG A 134 40.05 5.76 15.09
C ARG A 134 39.06 6.25 14.03
N MET A 135 37.87 5.64 14.01
CA MET A 135 36.82 5.96 13.06
C MET A 135 35.43 5.96 13.70
N ILE A 136 34.59 6.90 13.31
CA ILE A 136 33.13 6.79 13.42
C ILE A 136 32.58 6.49 12.02
N ARG A 137 31.80 5.41 11.90
CA ARG A 137 31.15 4.96 10.67
C ARG A 137 29.64 5.12 10.82
N VAL A 138 29.07 6.11 10.15
CA VAL A 138 27.62 6.32 10.07
C VAL A 138 27.08 5.65 8.82
N GLN A 139 26.25 4.62 8.99
CA GLN A 139 25.56 3.93 7.91
C GLN A 139 24.15 4.48 7.79
N LEU A 140 23.88 5.28 6.76
CA LEU A 140 22.57 5.91 6.51
C LEU A 140 21.74 5.07 5.53
N ALA A 141 22.35 4.65 4.43
CA ALA A 141 21.70 3.83 3.42
C ALA A 141 21.50 2.39 3.91
N ARG A 142 20.45 1.75 3.39
CA ARG A 142 20.16 0.36 3.65
C ARG A 142 21.31 -0.54 3.19
N MET A 143 21.77 -1.41 4.08
CA MET A 143 22.83 -2.36 3.81
C MET A 143 22.42 -3.77 4.30
N PRO A 144 22.58 -4.81 3.48
CA PRO A 144 22.36 -6.19 3.92
C PRO A 144 23.31 -6.59 5.06
N VAL A 145 22.82 -7.41 6.01
CA VAL A 145 23.57 -7.83 7.21
C VAL A 145 24.91 -8.51 6.86
N HIS A 146 24.96 -9.33 5.80
CA HIS A 146 26.22 -9.98 5.39
C HIS A 146 27.27 -8.95 4.95
N GLN A 147 26.88 -7.95 4.14
CA GLN A 147 27.79 -6.88 3.72
C GLN A 147 28.23 -6.03 4.91
N TRP A 148 27.33 -5.81 5.87
CA TRP A 148 27.65 -5.12 7.10
C TRP A 148 28.70 -5.89 7.93
N ARG A 149 28.56 -7.21 8.10
CA ARG A 149 29.55 -8.05 8.78
C ARG A 149 30.92 -7.99 8.11
N THR A 150 30.97 -8.19 6.80
CA THR A 150 32.22 -8.09 6.02
C THR A 150 32.84 -6.69 6.11
N ALA A 151 32.03 -5.63 6.04
CA ALA A 151 32.51 -4.26 6.19
C ALA A 151 33.05 -3.99 7.60
N ARG A 152 32.41 -4.56 8.63
CA ARG A 152 32.81 -4.43 10.04
C ARG A 152 34.12 -5.13 10.32
N GLU A 153 34.30 -6.36 9.85
CA GLU A 153 35.58 -7.08 9.92
C GLU A 153 36.69 -6.28 9.25
N ARG A 154 36.51 -5.93 7.97
CA ARG A 154 37.49 -5.17 7.19
C ARG A 154 37.87 -3.84 7.84
N LEU A 155 36.90 -3.09 8.38
CA LEU A 155 37.19 -1.80 9.03
C LEU A 155 37.88 -2.00 10.38
N THR A 156 37.54 -3.05 11.12
CA THR A 156 38.20 -3.40 12.39
C THR A 156 39.67 -3.78 12.15
N ASP A 157 39.98 -4.45 11.05
CA ASP A 157 41.37 -4.78 10.69
C ASP A 157 42.20 -3.54 10.30
N GLN A 158 41.55 -2.51 9.76
CA GLN A 158 42.21 -1.30 9.24
C GLN A 158 42.34 -0.18 10.29
N HIS A 159 41.54 -0.24 11.35
CA HIS A 159 41.37 0.85 12.31
C HIS A 159 41.44 0.32 13.72
N SER A 160 42.18 1.02 14.58
CA SER A 160 42.34 0.61 15.98
C SER A 160 41.02 0.57 16.76
N LEU A 161 40.03 1.35 16.31
CA LEU A 161 38.71 1.43 16.92
C LEU A 161 37.71 1.99 15.89
N VAL A 162 36.59 1.29 15.69
CA VAL A 162 35.51 1.69 14.78
C VAL A 162 34.20 1.75 15.54
N HIS A 163 33.62 2.94 15.65
CA HIS A 163 32.30 3.13 16.24
C HIS A 163 31.25 3.15 15.14
N TRP A 164 30.35 2.16 15.18
CA TRP A 164 29.24 2.06 14.24
C TRP A 164 28.02 2.82 14.74
N VAL A 165 27.41 3.55 13.82
CA VAL A 165 26.28 4.43 14.09
C VAL A 165 25.31 4.36 12.91
N TYR A 166 24.01 4.50 13.16
CA TYR A 166 22.99 4.14 12.19
C TYR A 166 21.97 5.25 11.93
N GLY A 167 21.75 5.56 10.65
CA GLY A 167 20.65 6.42 10.21
C GLY A 167 19.29 5.73 10.24
N PRO A 168 18.18 6.47 10.10
CA PRO A 168 16.82 5.94 10.15
C PRO A 168 16.62 4.73 9.23
N ASP A 169 17.17 4.79 8.01
CA ASP A 169 16.92 3.84 6.93
C ASP A 169 18.00 2.75 6.77
N SER A 170 18.95 2.65 7.70
CA SER A 170 20.07 1.71 7.59
C SER A 170 19.63 0.25 7.57
N GLY A 171 18.52 -0.06 8.24
CA GLY A 171 18.03 -1.42 8.46
C GLY A 171 18.92 -2.30 9.34
N LEU A 172 19.92 -1.72 10.01
CA LEU A 172 20.98 -2.47 10.72
C LEU A 172 21.02 -2.24 12.23
N ALA A 173 20.38 -1.19 12.75
CA ALA A 173 20.50 -0.87 14.17
C ALA A 173 20.00 -1.99 15.09
N HIS A 174 18.96 -2.72 14.67
CA HIS A 174 18.47 -3.88 15.41
C HIS A 174 19.54 -4.97 15.57
N ASN A 175 20.34 -5.23 14.54
CA ASN A 175 21.43 -6.20 14.60
C ASN A 175 22.56 -5.76 15.55
N GLU A 176 22.78 -4.45 15.71
CA GLU A 176 23.70 -3.93 16.71
C GLU A 176 23.13 -4.08 18.13
N VAL A 177 21.84 -3.81 18.33
CA VAL A 177 21.16 -4.02 19.61
C VAL A 177 21.25 -5.49 20.03
N GLU A 178 21.04 -6.43 19.11
CA GLU A 178 21.21 -7.86 19.38
C GLU A 178 22.64 -8.19 19.81
N ALA A 179 23.65 -7.60 19.16
CA ALA A 179 25.05 -7.90 19.42
C ALA A 179 25.61 -7.24 20.69
N LEU A 180 25.27 -5.98 20.95
CA LEU A 180 25.89 -5.13 22.00
C LEU A 180 24.88 -4.62 23.05
N GLY A 181 23.63 -5.03 22.97
CA GLY A 181 22.55 -4.60 23.86
C GLY A 181 22.02 -3.19 23.61
N HIS A 182 22.64 -2.41 22.72
CA HIS A 182 22.19 -1.08 22.31
C HIS A 182 22.72 -0.72 20.92
N ALA A 183 22.15 0.32 20.30
CA ALA A 183 22.67 0.92 19.07
C ALA A 183 22.60 2.45 19.12
N ILE A 184 23.60 3.13 18.56
CA ILE A 184 23.56 4.59 18.41
C ILE A 184 22.91 4.96 17.08
N ARG A 185 21.91 5.83 17.14
CA ARG A 185 21.09 6.30 16.03
C ARG A 185 21.37 7.76 15.72
N PHE A 186 21.31 8.15 14.46
CA PHE A 186 21.35 9.54 14.02
C PHE A 186 20.08 9.87 13.25
N SER A 187 19.54 11.08 13.46
CA SER A 187 18.41 11.62 12.71
C SER A 187 18.58 13.12 12.54
N CYS A 188 18.17 13.65 11.40
CA CYS A 188 18.17 15.09 11.16
C CYS A 188 16.73 15.62 11.15
N ARG A 189 16.49 16.75 11.79
CA ARG A 189 15.17 17.41 11.87
C ARG A 189 15.29 18.86 11.44
N THR A 190 14.29 19.38 10.73
CA THR A 190 14.25 20.81 10.40
C THR A 190 13.56 21.57 11.50
N VAL A 191 14.32 22.43 12.20
CA VAL A 191 13.87 23.29 13.29
C VAL A 191 14.14 24.73 12.86
N SER A 192 13.09 25.57 12.82
CA SER A 192 13.19 27.00 12.49
C SER A 192 13.95 27.31 11.17
N GLY A 193 13.80 26.45 10.16
CA GLY A 193 14.47 26.59 8.86
C GLY A 193 15.92 26.09 8.83
N HIS A 194 16.41 25.48 9.90
CA HIS A 194 17.73 24.88 10.02
C HIS A 194 17.64 23.37 10.17
N ARG A 195 18.60 22.63 9.60
CA ARG A 195 18.67 21.17 9.74
C ARG A 195 19.58 20.81 10.92
N GLU A 196 18.96 20.32 11.99
CA GLU A 196 19.63 19.94 13.24
C GLU A 196 19.82 18.43 13.32
N VAL A 197 20.92 18.00 13.95
CA VAL A 197 21.33 16.59 14.07
C VAL A 197 21.10 16.11 15.51
N TYR A 198 20.31 15.06 15.64
CA TYR A 198 20.00 14.39 16.90
C TYR A 198 20.67 13.01 16.96
N VAL A 199 21.06 12.62 18.16
CA VAL A 199 21.65 11.31 18.46
C VAL A 199 20.69 10.55 19.36
N GLY A 200 20.42 9.28 19.06
CA GLY A 200 19.54 8.44 19.85
C GLY A 200 20.26 7.20 20.37
N THR A 201 19.90 6.74 21.56
CA THR A 201 20.23 5.37 21.99
C THR A 201 19.02 4.49 21.76
N GLN A 202 19.21 3.45 20.95
CA GLN A 202 18.23 2.39 20.79
C GLN A 202 18.55 1.25 21.76
N ASP A 203 17.59 0.86 22.59
CA ASP A 203 17.71 -0.24 23.54
C ASP A 203 17.17 -1.58 22.99
N ARG A 204 17.18 -2.60 23.86
CA ARG A 204 16.67 -3.95 23.55
C ARG A 204 15.16 -3.98 23.27
N ASP A 205 14.40 -3.06 23.84
CA ASP A 205 12.96 -2.90 23.61
C ASP A 205 12.66 -2.08 22.34
N HIS A 206 13.71 -1.68 21.63
CA HIS A 206 13.69 -0.88 20.40
C HIS A 206 13.13 0.53 20.58
N GLN A 207 13.10 1.03 21.81
CA GLN A 207 12.84 2.44 22.09
C GLN A 207 14.08 3.26 21.74
N VAL A 208 13.87 4.47 21.23
CA VAL A 208 14.97 5.39 20.87
C VAL A 208 14.83 6.70 21.65
N GLU A 209 15.76 6.92 22.57
CA GLU A 209 15.83 8.16 23.35
C GLU A 209 16.75 9.16 22.66
N TRP A 210 16.17 10.23 22.12
CA TRP A 210 16.86 11.25 21.34
C TRP A 210 17.40 12.39 22.20
N THR A 211 18.64 12.80 21.92
CA THR A 211 19.32 13.96 22.52
C THR A 211 20.08 14.76 21.46
N GLU A 212 20.57 15.94 21.84
CA GLU A 212 21.47 16.72 20.99
C GLU A 212 22.89 16.11 21.00
N LEU A 213 23.60 16.19 19.87
CA LEU A 213 24.98 15.69 19.78
C LEU A 213 25.92 16.35 20.81
N THR A 214 25.68 17.62 21.16
CA THR A 214 26.41 18.39 22.18
C THR A 214 26.29 17.81 23.59
N ALA A 215 25.20 17.09 23.89
CA ALA A 215 25.01 16.42 25.17
C ALA A 215 25.75 15.07 25.25
N CYS A 216 26.23 14.55 24.12
CA CYS A 216 26.98 13.29 24.05
C CYS A 216 28.48 13.50 24.27
N ARG A 217 29.17 12.45 24.73
CA ARG A 217 30.63 12.40 24.85
C ARG A 217 31.21 11.22 24.08
N LEU A 218 32.42 11.37 23.55
CA LEU A 218 33.13 10.24 22.96
C LEU A 218 33.98 9.54 24.04
N THR A 219 33.89 8.22 24.10
CA THR A 219 34.70 7.36 24.97
C THR A 219 35.36 6.25 24.14
N ASP A 220 36.23 5.46 24.74
CA ASP A 220 36.81 4.28 24.07
C ASP A 220 35.77 3.20 23.76
N GLN A 221 34.60 3.24 24.40
CA GLN A 221 33.45 2.36 24.10
C GLN A 221 32.53 2.93 23.00
N GLY A 222 32.75 4.19 22.61
CA GLY A 222 31.96 4.87 21.58
C GLY A 222 31.24 6.12 22.08
N ILE A 223 30.21 6.51 21.34
CA ILE A 223 29.42 7.70 21.64
C ILE A 223 28.52 7.38 22.83
N LEU A 224 28.83 7.98 23.98
CA LEU A 224 28.03 7.88 25.19
C LEU A 224 26.99 9.00 25.17
N THR A 225 25.72 8.60 25.10
CA THR A 225 24.58 9.52 25.29
C THR A 225 24.23 9.59 26.79
N PRO A 226 23.51 10.62 27.24
CA PRO A 226 23.05 10.71 28.64
C PRO A 226 22.22 9.50 29.11
N HIS A 227 21.61 8.80 28.16
CA HIS A 227 20.71 7.66 28.37
C HIS A 227 21.45 6.32 28.43
N LEU A 228 22.71 6.30 27.99
CA LEU A 228 23.57 5.12 28.07
C LEU A 228 24.32 5.14 29.41
N HIS A 229 23.74 4.56 30.46
CA HIS A 229 24.48 4.35 31.72
C HIS A 229 25.70 3.46 31.45
N ALA A 230 26.88 3.90 31.89
CA ALA A 230 28.12 3.14 31.76
C ALA A 230 28.10 1.88 32.64
N ALA A 231 27.45 0.82 32.17
CA ALA A 231 27.55 -0.49 32.80
C ALA A 231 28.86 -1.16 32.34
N PRO A 232 29.65 -1.76 33.25
CA PRO A 232 30.83 -2.50 32.86
C PRO A 232 30.41 -3.74 32.07
N ILE A 233 31.15 -4.03 30.98
CA ILE A 233 31.08 -5.30 30.26
C ILE A 233 31.65 -6.38 31.20
N GLY A 234 30.77 -6.93 32.04
CA GLY A 234 31.03 -8.12 32.85
C GLY A 234 30.31 -9.29 32.21
N GLY A 235 31.06 -10.13 31.51
CA GLY A 235 30.55 -11.40 31.03
C GLY A 235 30.08 -12.27 32.20
N ASN A 236 28.86 -12.74 32.11
CA ASN A 236 28.47 -14.05 32.61
C ASN A 236 27.39 -14.56 31.66
N GLY A 237 27.76 -15.58 30.89
CA GLY A 237 26.83 -16.30 30.04
C GLY A 237 25.78 -16.95 30.91
N SER A 238 24.59 -16.35 30.97
CA SER A 238 23.38 -17.10 31.23
C SER A 238 23.12 -17.93 29.99
N SER A 239 23.24 -19.26 30.11
CA SER A 239 22.79 -20.23 29.12
C SER A 239 21.27 -20.31 29.11
N ASP A 240 20.60 -19.18 28.96
CA ASP A 240 19.21 -19.20 28.54
C ASP A 240 19.20 -19.56 27.05
N PRO A 241 18.42 -20.58 26.65
CA PRO A 241 18.47 -21.05 25.28
C PRO A 241 18.04 -19.90 24.36
N VAL A 242 18.95 -19.49 23.47
CA VAL A 242 18.74 -18.37 22.56
C VAL A 242 17.50 -18.66 21.71
N VAL A 243 16.46 -17.84 21.90
CA VAL A 243 15.18 -17.96 21.19
C VAL A 243 15.23 -17.02 19.98
N PHE A 244 15.58 -17.53 18.80
CA PHE A 244 15.58 -16.71 17.59
C PHE A 244 14.19 -16.67 16.98
N SER A 245 13.68 -15.48 16.64
CA SER A 245 12.42 -15.38 15.89
C SER A 245 12.70 -15.58 14.40
N LEU A 246 12.07 -16.58 13.80
CA LEU A 246 12.10 -16.80 12.36
C LEU A 246 11.10 -15.87 11.68
N ALA A 247 11.55 -15.18 10.64
CA ALA A 247 10.65 -14.37 9.83
C ALA A 247 9.58 -15.27 9.16
N PRO A 248 8.29 -14.92 9.23
CA PRO A 248 7.25 -15.62 8.49
C PRO A 248 7.60 -15.81 7.01
N GLY A 249 7.42 -17.02 6.51
CA GLY A 249 7.69 -17.39 5.12
C GLY A 249 9.17 -17.53 4.76
N SER A 250 10.09 -17.49 5.74
CA SER A 250 11.54 -17.57 5.48
C SER A 250 12.13 -18.97 5.61
N VAL A 251 11.42 -19.92 6.22
CA VAL A 251 11.88 -21.30 6.41
C VAL A 251 10.82 -22.25 5.89
N ALA A 252 11.23 -23.10 4.95
CA ALA A 252 10.45 -24.25 4.53
C ALA A 252 11.02 -25.54 5.13
N PHE A 253 10.20 -26.58 5.24
CA PHE A 253 10.64 -27.88 5.74
C PHE A 253 9.89 -29.04 5.08
N THR A 254 10.52 -30.21 5.11
CA THR A 254 9.91 -31.50 4.75
C THR A 254 9.96 -32.43 5.95
N VAL A 255 8.86 -33.13 6.21
CA VAL A 255 8.76 -34.03 7.36
C VAL A 255 9.24 -35.42 6.98
N ASP A 256 10.02 -36.02 7.87
CA ASP A 256 10.56 -37.37 7.72
C ASP A 256 9.73 -38.37 8.55
N VAL A 257 9.73 -38.20 9.88
CA VAL A 257 9.04 -39.11 10.82
C VAL A 257 8.41 -38.32 11.97
N ASP A 258 7.23 -38.77 12.43
CA ASP A 258 6.59 -38.31 13.66
C ASP A 258 7.39 -38.79 14.89
N VAL A 259 7.80 -37.88 15.76
CA VAL A 259 8.58 -38.22 16.95
C VAL A 259 7.59 -38.49 18.08
N PRO A 260 7.59 -39.67 18.71
CA PRO A 260 6.69 -39.96 19.81
C PRO A 260 6.85 -38.92 20.92
N PRO A 261 5.74 -38.39 21.46
CA PRO A 261 5.79 -37.35 22.48
C PRO A 261 6.51 -37.86 23.74
N SER A 262 7.36 -37.02 24.35
CA SER A 262 7.85 -37.29 25.70
C SER A 262 6.67 -37.42 26.66
N ALA A 263 6.79 -38.31 27.65
CA ALA A 263 5.72 -38.72 28.57
C ALA A 263 5.06 -37.59 29.40
N ASP A 264 5.51 -36.35 29.26
CA ASP A 264 4.91 -35.15 29.85
C ASP A 264 3.88 -34.54 28.89
N GLY A 265 2.61 -34.98 29.00
CA GLY A 265 1.35 -34.25 28.73
C GLY A 265 1.28 -33.09 27.71
N SER A 266 2.17 -33.03 26.72
CA SER A 266 2.42 -31.84 25.90
C SER A 266 1.34 -31.69 24.83
N VAL A 267 0.72 -30.51 24.77
CA VAL A 267 -0.32 -30.14 23.78
C VAL A 267 0.28 -29.81 22.40
N ARG A 268 1.52 -30.26 22.12
CA ARG A 268 2.24 -30.02 20.87
C ARG A 268 2.88 -31.29 20.36
N ARG A 269 2.80 -31.50 19.03
CA ARG A 269 3.39 -32.63 18.30
C ARG A 269 4.76 -32.26 17.75
N LEU A 270 5.70 -33.21 17.76
CA LEU A 270 7.08 -33.02 17.34
C LEU A 270 7.37 -33.84 16.08
N TYR A 271 7.95 -33.20 15.08
CA TYR A 271 8.29 -33.82 13.81
C TYR A 271 9.78 -33.71 13.54
N MET A 272 10.41 -34.78 13.08
CA MET A 272 11.76 -34.68 12.53
C MET A 272 11.66 -34.18 11.10
N ALA A 273 12.43 -33.15 10.76
CA ALA A 273 12.34 -32.49 9.47
C ALA A 273 13.69 -32.01 8.96
N ASP A 274 13.78 -31.94 7.64
CA ASP A 274 14.80 -31.16 6.95
C ASP A 274 14.23 -29.76 6.73
N ALA A 275 14.85 -28.75 7.33
CA ALA A 275 14.44 -27.36 7.24
C ALA A 275 15.47 -26.55 6.45
N GLN A 276 15.01 -25.69 5.56
CA GLN A 276 15.88 -24.80 4.79
C GLN A 276 15.38 -23.36 4.97
N PRO A 277 16.19 -22.47 5.56
CA PRO A 277 15.97 -21.04 5.44
C PRO A 277 16.29 -20.55 4.02
N VAL A 278 15.59 -19.53 3.53
CA VAL A 278 15.85 -18.96 2.20
C VAL A 278 17.32 -18.56 2.09
N GLY A 279 18.00 -19.05 1.05
CA GLY A 279 19.42 -18.74 0.81
C GLY A 279 20.41 -19.42 1.75
N SER A 280 19.97 -20.40 2.55
CA SER A 280 20.83 -21.18 3.47
C SER A 280 20.87 -22.66 3.08
N ALA A 281 21.83 -23.40 3.65
CA ALA A 281 21.87 -24.86 3.52
C ALA A 281 20.70 -25.52 4.28
N VAL A 282 20.37 -26.76 3.90
CA VAL A 282 19.41 -27.58 4.63
C VAL A 282 20.01 -27.97 5.98
N VAL A 283 19.22 -27.83 7.03
CA VAL A 283 19.55 -28.25 8.39
C VAL A 283 18.53 -29.25 8.90
N ARG A 284 19.00 -30.22 9.66
CA ARG A 284 18.15 -31.20 10.32
C ARG A 284 17.61 -30.58 11.62
N ALA A 285 16.29 -30.52 11.76
CA ALA A 285 15.65 -29.84 12.88
C ALA A 285 14.40 -30.61 13.36
N ARG A 286 14.04 -30.41 14.63
CA ARG A 286 12.75 -30.82 15.18
C ARG A 286 11.75 -29.68 15.02
N ILE A 287 10.56 -29.94 14.49
CA ILE A 287 9.48 -28.95 14.37
C ILE A 287 8.40 -29.26 15.42
N SER A 288 8.11 -28.30 16.29
CA SER A 288 7.00 -28.38 17.26
C SER A 288 5.78 -27.62 16.74
N LEU A 289 4.69 -28.34 16.51
CA LEU A 289 3.40 -27.81 16.06
C LEU A 289 2.30 -28.01 17.11
N PRO A 290 1.32 -27.10 17.25
CA PRO A 290 0.17 -27.30 18.11
C PRO A 290 -0.63 -28.55 17.73
N SER A 291 -1.21 -29.27 18.70
CA SER A 291 -2.03 -30.46 18.42
C SER A 291 -3.26 -30.20 17.54
N GLY A 292 -3.74 -28.95 17.44
CA GLY A 292 -4.82 -28.56 16.53
C GLY A 292 -4.39 -28.36 15.06
N CYS A 293 -3.08 -28.26 14.78
CA CYS A 293 -2.57 -28.14 13.42
C CYS A 293 -2.63 -29.51 12.72
N PRO A 294 -3.14 -29.63 11.48
CA PRO A 294 -3.10 -30.88 10.71
C PRO A 294 -1.68 -31.44 10.62
N ALA A 295 -1.54 -32.77 10.71
CA ALA A 295 -0.24 -33.41 10.67
C ALA A 295 0.42 -33.21 9.29
N PRO A 296 1.66 -32.69 9.23
CA PRO A 296 2.38 -32.50 7.98
C PRO A 296 2.71 -33.84 7.30
N LEU A 297 2.30 -33.96 6.04
CA LEU A 297 2.52 -35.13 5.18
C LEU A 297 3.96 -35.17 4.60
N PRO A 298 4.69 -36.30 4.68
CA PRO A 298 6.10 -36.39 4.24
C PRO A 298 6.38 -36.04 2.77
N HIS A 299 5.36 -36.14 1.91
CA HIS A 299 5.46 -35.90 0.48
C HIS A 299 5.13 -34.45 0.05
N LYS A 300 4.92 -33.55 1.01
CA LYS A 300 4.64 -32.13 0.78
C LYS A 300 5.73 -31.26 1.39
N LEU A 301 5.92 -30.09 0.78
CA LEU A 301 6.78 -29.04 1.28
C LEU A 301 5.94 -28.09 2.14
N TYR A 302 6.39 -27.76 3.35
CA TYR A 302 5.67 -26.88 4.27
C TYR A 302 6.43 -25.59 4.48
N LEU A 303 5.69 -24.49 4.59
CA LEU A 303 6.21 -23.17 4.90
C LEU A 303 5.80 -22.75 6.30
N ILE A 304 6.74 -22.24 7.08
CA ILE A 304 6.45 -21.63 8.37
C ILE A 304 5.94 -20.20 8.14
N GLU A 305 4.63 -19.97 8.23
CA GLU A 305 3.98 -18.69 7.93
C GLU A 305 3.68 -17.84 9.16
N GLY A 306 3.81 -18.42 10.35
CA GLY A 306 3.57 -17.74 11.62
C GLY A 306 4.86 -17.33 12.33
N PRO A 307 4.74 -16.66 13.47
CA PRO A 307 5.88 -16.51 14.38
C PRO A 307 6.38 -17.91 14.73
N ALA A 308 7.66 -18.13 14.51
CA ALA A 308 8.32 -19.35 14.92
C ALA A 308 9.58 -19.00 15.68
N ARG A 309 9.87 -19.81 16.70
CA ARG A 309 11.04 -19.66 17.57
C ARG A 309 11.99 -20.79 17.31
N LEU A 310 13.23 -20.48 17.03
CA LEU A 310 14.32 -21.43 16.90
C LEU A 310 15.09 -21.47 18.21
N THR A 311 15.27 -22.67 18.74
CA THR A 311 15.98 -22.95 19.99
C THR A 311 17.09 -23.97 19.69
N PRO A 312 18.36 -23.73 20.08
CA PRO A 312 19.40 -24.74 19.92
C PRO A 312 19.12 -25.95 20.81
N LEU A 313 19.27 -27.16 20.28
CA LEU A 313 19.21 -28.40 21.07
C LEU A 313 20.64 -28.78 21.47
N VAL A 314 20.93 -28.77 22.77
CA VAL A 314 22.24 -29.16 23.31
C VAL A 314 22.01 -30.29 24.31
N GLY A 315 22.45 -31.51 23.99
CA GLY A 315 22.42 -32.63 24.93
C GLY A 315 22.21 -34.01 24.29
N PRO A 316 22.41 -35.10 25.07
CA PRO A 316 22.34 -36.49 24.61
C PRO A 316 20.92 -36.96 24.20
N ASP A 317 19.87 -36.18 24.48
CA ASP A 317 18.46 -36.54 24.23
C ASP A 317 17.97 -36.23 22.79
N ALA A 318 18.88 -35.83 21.89
CA ALA A 318 18.54 -35.47 20.51
C ALA A 318 19.54 -35.99 19.46
N PRO A 319 19.67 -37.31 19.26
CA PRO A 319 20.50 -37.82 18.18
C PRO A 319 19.97 -37.35 16.82
N GLY A 320 20.77 -36.52 16.14
CA GLY A 320 20.56 -36.13 14.74
C GLY A 320 19.76 -34.86 14.48
N ALA A 321 19.54 -33.95 15.45
CA ALA A 321 18.98 -32.62 15.17
C ALA A 321 19.59 -31.55 16.09
N ASP A 322 20.16 -30.51 15.48
CA ASP A 322 20.85 -29.43 16.21
C ASP A 322 19.90 -28.32 16.69
N TRP A 323 18.64 -28.35 16.22
CA TRP A 323 17.68 -27.25 16.38
C TRP A 323 16.26 -27.72 16.65
N LEU A 324 15.54 -26.98 17.50
CA LEU A 324 14.10 -27.09 17.73
C LEU A 324 13.41 -25.82 17.23
N ILE A 325 12.49 -25.98 16.28
CA ILE A 325 11.67 -24.90 15.73
C ILE A 325 10.25 -25.02 16.28
N HIS A 326 9.87 -24.10 17.16
CA HIS A 326 8.50 -23.94 17.63
C HIS A 326 7.73 -23.09 16.63
N ALA A 327 6.90 -23.70 15.79
CA ALA A 327 6.08 -22.99 14.82
C ALA A 327 4.61 -23.00 15.25
N GLU A 328 3.96 -21.84 15.18
CA GLU A 328 2.53 -21.73 15.48
C GLU A 328 1.65 -22.01 14.27
N VAL A 329 2.11 -21.63 13.07
CA VAL A 329 1.35 -21.76 11.83
C VAL A 329 2.27 -22.22 10.71
N VAL A 330 1.84 -23.29 10.04
CA VAL A 330 2.49 -23.81 8.84
C VAL A 330 1.45 -24.00 7.73
N SER A 331 1.86 -23.79 6.48
CA SER A 331 1.03 -24.04 5.30
C SER A 331 1.73 -25.01 4.37
N ALA A 332 0.96 -25.86 3.70
CA ALA A 332 1.51 -26.71 2.65
C ALA A 332 1.68 -25.87 1.38
N LEU A 333 2.89 -25.87 0.82
CA LEU A 333 3.13 -25.29 -0.49
C LEU A 333 2.53 -26.19 -1.58
N PRO A 334 1.90 -25.60 -2.61
CA PRO A 334 1.27 -26.36 -3.69
C PRO A 334 2.30 -27.10 -4.54
N GLN A 335 3.53 -26.61 -4.59
CA GLN A 335 4.62 -27.15 -5.38
C GLN A 335 5.53 -28.03 -4.50
N ARG A 336 6.00 -29.15 -5.05
CA ARG A 336 6.95 -30.06 -4.36
C ARG A 336 8.38 -29.54 -4.32
N ALA A 337 8.67 -28.50 -5.10
CA ALA A 337 9.94 -27.82 -5.11
C ALA A 337 9.66 -26.33 -5.30
N ASP A 338 10.43 -25.49 -4.62
CA ASP A 338 10.34 -24.04 -4.73
C ASP A 338 11.76 -23.52 -4.91
N ILE A 339 11.95 -22.59 -5.86
CA ILE A 339 13.27 -22.02 -6.19
C ILE A 339 13.93 -21.33 -4.98
N ARG A 340 13.14 -20.91 -3.99
CA ARG A 340 13.63 -20.32 -2.73
C ARG A 340 14.32 -21.33 -1.81
N TRP A 341 13.96 -22.62 -1.94
CA TRP A 341 14.50 -23.72 -1.15
C TRP A 341 14.86 -24.90 -2.07
N PRO A 342 15.85 -24.72 -2.94
CA PRO A 342 16.15 -25.65 -4.02
C PRO A 342 16.71 -26.99 -3.54
N SER A 343 17.04 -27.10 -2.25
CA SER A 343 17.70 -28.27 -1.66
C SER A 343 16.74 -29.15 -0.87
N LEU A 344 15.50 -28.69 -0.60
CA LEU A 344 14.48 -29.53 0.00
C LEU A 344 13.94 -30.55 -1.02
N ARG A 345 13.75 -31.78 -0.56
CA ARG A 345 13.31 -32.93 -1.37
C ARG A 345 12.22 -33.67 -0.60
N PRO A 346 10.93 -33.38 -0.85
CA PRO A 346 9.85 -34.14 -0.22
C PRO A 346 9.92 -35.61 -0.61
N ALA A 347 9.51 -36.49 0.30
CA ALA A 347 9.52 -37.93 0.03
C ALA A 347 8.66 -38.26 -1.21
N PRO A 348 9.09 -39.19 -2.08
CA PRO A 348 8.29 -39.60 -3.23
C PRO A 348 6.95 -40.17 -2.73
N VAL A 349 5.84 -39.76 -3.36
CA VAL A 349 4.53 -40.34 -3.04
C VAL A 349 4.57 -41.82 -3.38
N ARG A 350 4.54 -42.65 -2.34
CA ARG A 350 4.23 -44.07 -2.49
C ARG A 350 2.84 -44.13 -3.10
N ALA A 351 2.73 -44.69 -4.31
CA ALA A 351 1.50 -44.76 -5.07
C ALA A 351 0.43 -45.55 -4.29
N ALA A 352 -0.35 -44.83 -3.50
CA ALA A 352 -1.69 -45.23 -3.10
C ALA A 352 -2.65 -44.78 -4.23
N PRO A 353 -3.74 -45.53 -4.48
CA PRO A 353 -4.54 -45.39 -5.69
C PRO A 353 -5.05 -43.96 -5.87
N ALA A 354 -5.00 -43.48 -7.11
CA ALA A 354 -5.35 -42.11 -7.48
C ALA A 354 -6.71 -41.70 -6.92
N GLU A 355 -6.72 -40.67 -6.06
CA GLU A 355 -7.88 -39.81 -5.91
C GLU A 355 -8.00 -38.93 -7.16
N PRO A 356 -9.21 -38.68 -7.68
CA PRO A 356 -9.39 -38.09 -9.00
C PRO A 356 -9.03 -36.60 -8.99
N PRO A 357 -8.48 -36.06 -10.10
CA PRO A 357 -8.37 -34.62 -10.29
C PRO A 357 -9.77 -34.00 -10.35
N LEU A 358 -9.88 -32.70 -10.04
CA LEU A 358 -11.10 -31.90 -10.22
C LEU A 358 -11.81 -32.32 -11.50
N ASP A 359 -13.08 -32.74 -11.40
CA ASP A 359 -13.83 -33.25 -12.54
C ASP A 359 -13.92 -32.18 -13.63
N ALA A 360 -13.07 -32.32 -14.66
CA ALA A 360 -12.96 -31.39 -15.77
C ALA A 360 -14.31 -31.21 -16.49
N THR A 361 -15.18 -32.23 -16.41
CA THR A 361 -16.55 -32.21 -16.91
C THR A 361 -17.40 -31.17 -16.18
N SER A 362 -17.32 -31.14 -14.85
CA SER A 362 -18.02 -30.17 -14.00
C SER A 362 -17.54 -28.74 -14.23
N VAL A 363 -16.22 -28.55 -14.37
CA VAL A 363 -15.62 -27.23 -14.66
C VAL A 363 -16.07 -26.70 -16.03
N VAL A 364 -16.05 -27.56 -17.05
CA VAL A 364 -16.51 -27.21 -18.41
C VAL A 364 -18.01 -26.88 -18.43
N ALA A 365 -18.84 -27.60 -17.67
CA ALA A 365 -20.27 -27.30 -17.57
C ALA A 365 -20.54 -25.89 -17.00
N LEU A 366 -19.84 -25.52 -15.93
CA LEU A 366 -19.93 -24.18 -15.32
C LEU A 366 -19.41 -23.08 -16.27
N PHE A 367 -18.35 -23.36 -17.04
CA PHE A 367 -17.90 -22.45 -18.08
C PHE A 367 -18.96 -22.23 -19.16
N ARG A 368 -19.62 -23.29 -19.65
CA ARG A 368 -20.71 -23.17 -20.63
C ARG A 368 -21.86 -22.31 -20.08
N GLU A 369 -22.30 -22.55 -18.85
CA GLU A 369 -23.37 -21.77 -18.23
C GLU A 369 -23.03 -20.27 -18.20
N LYS A 370 -21.83 -19.93 -17.72
CA LYS A 370 -21.38 -18.53 -17.63
C LYS A 370 -21.25 -17.87 -19.00
N LEU A 371 -20.74 -18.60 -19.98
CA LEU A 371 -20.55 -18.09 -21.34
C LEU A 371 -21.87 -17.91 -22.07
N HIS A 372 -22.87 -18.75 -21.83
CA HIS A 372 -24.24 -18.54 -22.33
C HIS A 372 -24.88 -17.29 -21.72
N VAL A 373 -24.72 -17.04 -20.42
CA VAL A 373 -25.16 -15.78 -19.79
C VAL A 373 -24.45 -14.58 -20.42
N THR A 374 -23.15 -14.71 -20.65
CA THR A 374 -22.33 -13.65 -21.27
C THR A 374 -22.78 -13.37 -22.71
N ALA A 375 -23.07 -14.42 -23.48
CA ALA A 375 -23.57 -14.35 -24.85
C ALA A 375 -24.94 -13.65 -24.92
N ARG A 376 -25.87 -13.96 -24.01
CA ARG A 376 -27.18 -13.27 -23.90
C ARG A 376 -27.03 -11.76 -23.68
N SER A 377 -26.05 -11.34 -22.90
CA SER A 377 -25.76 -9.92 -22.65
C SER A 377 -24.93 -9.23 -23.75
N ARG A 378 -24.61 -9.97 -24.83
CA ARG A 378 -23.70 -9.58 -25.91
C ARG A 378 -22.38 -8.99 -25.38
N GLY A 379 -21.80 -9.67 -24.38
CA GLY A 379 -20.60 -9.24 -23.66
C GLY A 379 -19.36 -10.09 -23.96
N LEU A 380 -18.26 -9.73 -23.32
CA LEU A 380 -17.03 -10.54 -23.21
C LEU A 380 -16.72 -10.76 -21.73
N VAL A 381 -16.22 -11.94 -21.38
CA VAL A 381 -15.81 -12.28 -20.00
C VAL A 381 -14.29 -12.40 -19.93
N ASN A 382 -13.69 -11.91 -18.84
CA ASN A 382 -12.27 -12.16 -18.64
C ASN A 382 -12.04 -13.57 -18.09
N TRP A 383 -10.88 -14.16 -18.41
CA TRP A 383 -10.49 -15.49 -17.96
C TRP A 383 -10.58 -15.62 -16.43
N GLU A 384 -10.12 -14.62 -15.69
CA GLU A 384 -10.08 -14.65 -14.23
C GLU A 384 -11.49 -14.71 -13.60
N THR A 385 -12.48 -14.06 -14.22
CA THR A 385 -13.89 -14.10 -13.78
C THR A 385 -14.53 -15.42 -14.17
N LEU A 386 -14.15 -16.00 -15.33
CA LEU A 386 -14.63 -17.31 -15.76
C LEU A 386 -14.15 -18.40 -14.79
N VAL A 387 -12.88 -18.38 -14.39
CA VAL A 387 -12.32 -19.33 -13.41
C VAL A 387 -12.88 -19.13 -12.00
N ARG A 388 -13.02 -17.89 -11.53
CA ARG A 388 -13.66 -17.64 -10.22
C ARG A 388 -15.09 -18.14 -10.14
N HIS A 389 -15.80 -18.25 -11.26
CA HIS A 389 -17.16 -18.80 -11.30
C HIS A 389 -17.21 -20.29 -10.95
N THR A 390 -16.09 -21.03 -11.09
CA THR A 390 -15.99 -22.44 -10.73
C THR A 390 -15.50 -22.67 -9.29
N GLY A 391 -15.25 -21.59 -8.55
CA GLY A 391 -14.66 -21.65 -7.21
C GLY A 391 -13.15 -21.88 -7.18
N ALA A 392 -12.51 -22.09 -8.33
CA ALA A 392 -11.06 -22.23 -8.45
C ALA A 392 -10.36 -20.86 -8.48
N ALA A 393 -9.10 -20.80 -8.03
CA ALA A 393 -8.29 -19.60 -8.21
C ALA A 393 -7.64 -19.60 -9.61
N PRO A 394 -7.61 -18.46 -10.33
CA PRO A 394 -6.96 -18.38 -11.65
C PRO A 394 -5.48 -18.76 -11.66
N ALA A 395 -4.80 -18.67 -10.51
CA ALA A 395 -3.39 -19.05 -10.34
C ALA A 395 -3.18 -20.57 -10.27
N ASP A 396 -4.23 -21.34 -9.99
CA ASP A 396 -4.18 -22.80 -9.88
C ASP A 396 -4.32 -23.49 -11.25
N ILE A 397 -4.65 -22.72 -12.30
CA ILE A 397 -4.81 -23.23 -13.67
C ILE A 397 -3.65 -22.72 -14.53
N THR A 398 -2.78 -23.64 -14.93
CA THR A 398 -1.65 -23.35 -15.83
C THR A 398 -2.13 -22.85 -17.21
N PRO A 399 -1.28 -22.12 -17.98
CA PRO A 399 -1.62 -21.74 -19.35
C PRO A 399 -1.99 -22.93 -20.24
N GLU A 400 -1.33 -24.07 -20.05
CA GLU A 400 -1.59 -25.32 -20.78
C GLU A 400 -2.95 -25.92 -20.37
N GLU A 401 -3.28 -25.91 -19.07
CA GLU A 401 -4.60 -26.35 -18.59
C GLU A 401 -5.73 -25.42 -19.04
N ARG A 402 -5.48 -24.12 -19.13
CA ARG A 402 -6.43 -23.16 -19.70
C ARG A 402 -6.79 -23.53 -21.14
N VAL A 403 -5.79 -23.78 -21.98
CA VAL A 403 -6.04 -24.22 -23.36
C VAL A 403 -6.77 -25.55 -23.36
N ARG A 404 -6.37 -26.53 -22.55
CA ARG A 404 -7.06 -27.83 -22.44
C ARG A 404 -8.53 -27.70 -22.04
N LEU A 405 -8.85 -26.85 -21.06
CA LEU A 405 -10.22 -26.63 -20.60
C LEU A 405 -11.08 -25.89 -21.64
N LEU A 406 -10.51 -24.92 -22.36
CA LEU A 406 -11.21 -24.21 -23.43
C LEU A 406 -11.38 -25.07 -24.69
N VAL A 407 -10.44 -25.98 -24.96
CA VAL A 407 -10.59 -27.01 -25.99
C VAL A 407 -11.71 -27.97 -25.59
N ALA A 408 -11.71 -28.48 -24.36
CA ALA A 408 -12.78 -29.35 -23.86
C ALA A 408 -14.15 -28.65 -23.84
N LEU A 409 -14.18 -27.34 -23.61
CA LEU A 409 -15.38 -26.51 -23.66
C LEU A 409 -16.04 -26.51 -25.04
N ASP A 410 -15.25 -26.38 -26.10
CA ASP A 410 -15.73 -26.24 -27.48
C ASP A 410 -15.68 -27.56 -28.27
N TYR A 411 -15.16 -28.64 -27.67
CA TYR A 411 -15.11 -29.98 -28.24
C TYR A 411 -16.38 -30.81 -27.91
N PRO A 412 -16.87 -31.67 -28.83
CA PRO A 412 -16.47 -31.76 -30.24
C PRO A 412 -17.05 -30.60 -31.06
N ARG A 413 -16.33 -30.19 -32.11
CA ARG A 413 -16.83 -29.22 -33.09
C ARG A 413 -18.08 -29.80 -33.77
N ALA A 414 -19.23 -29.20 -33.51
CA ALA A 414 -20.51 -29.60 -34.11
C ALA A 414 -21.02 -28.50 -35.04
N GLU A 415 -21.54 -28.90 -36.20
CA GLU A 415 -22.10 -27.98 -37.17
C GLU A 415 -23.28 -27.20 -36.57
N GLY A 416 -23.28 -25.87 -36.71
CA GLY A 416 -24.29 -24.98 -36.15
C GLY A 416 -24.13 -24.62 -34.66
N LYS A 417 -23.11 -25.13 -33.95
CA LYS A 417 -22.78 -24.69 -32.58
C LYS A 417 -21.62 -23.69 -32.60
N PRO A 418 -21.75 -22.55 -31.90
CA PRO A 418 -20.72 -21.52 -31.86
C PRO A 418 -19.54 -21.93 -30.96
N VAL A 419 -18.34 -21.44 -31.29
CA VAL A 419 -17.15 -21.55 -30.44
C VAL A 419 -17.25 -20.55 -29.29
N LEU A 420 -17.60 -21.02 -28.08
CA LEU A 420 -17.86 -20.18 -26.91
C LEU A 420 -16.60 -19.53 -26.33
N SER A 421 -15.42 -20.14 -26.53
CA SER A 421 -14.15 -19.52 -26.14
C SER A 421 -13.87 -18.18 -26.85
N SER A 422 -14.57 -17.87 -27.94
CA SER A 422 -14.52 -16.54 -28.59
C SER A 422 -14.99 -15.39 -27.67
N LEU A 423 -15.73 -15.69 -26.60
CA LEU A 423 -16.20 -14.71 -25.63
C LEU A 423 -15.20 -14.43 -24.50
N VAL A 424 -14.08 -15.15 -24.46
CA VAL A 424 -13.08 -15.09 -23.39
C VAL A 424 -11.93 -14.16 -23.79
N LYS A 425 -11.52 -13.28 -22.86
CA LYS A 425 -10.36 -12.40 -23.01
C LYS A 425 -9.47 -12.39 -21.77
N LEU A 426 -8.27 -11.83 -21.87
CA LEU A 426 -7.44 -11.55 -20.68
C LEU A 426 -7.74 -10.17 -20.08
N ALA A 427 -7.46 -10.00 -18.79
CA ALA A 427 -7.61 -8.72 -18.11
C ALA A 427 -6.65 -7.66 -18.70
N GLY A 428 -7.18 -6.46 -18.99
CA GLY A 428 -6.38 -5.34 -19.52
C GLY A 428 -6.20 -5.33 -21.05
N GLU A 429 -6.65 -6.37 -21.76
CA GLU A 429 -6.56 -6.42 -23.23
C GLU A 429 -7.72 -5.68 -23.91
N ARG A 430 -7.40 -5.10 -25.08
CA ARG A 430 -8.39 -4.49 -25.98
C ARG A 430 -9.35 -5.56 -26.52
N PRO A 431 -10.58 -5.21 -26.92
CA PRO A 431 -11.48 -6.15 -27.57
C PRO A 431 -10.83 -6.75 -28.83
N GLY A 432 -10.63 -8.06 -28.85
CA GLY A 432 -9.96 -8.81 -29.92
C GLY A 432 -9.82 -10.29 -29.54
N PRO A 433 -9.33 -11.16 -30.46
CA PRO A 433 -9.05 -12.56 -30.15
C PRO A 433 -7.97 -12.64 -29.07
N ALA A 434 -8.21 -13.44 -28.03
CA ALA A 434 -7.21 -13.67 -26.99
C ALA A 434 -5.94 -14.34 -27.59
N PRO A 435 -4.74 -14.11 -27.03
CA PRO A 435 -3.50 -14.68 -27.54
C PRO A 435 -3.50 -16.21 -27.69
N PHE A 436 -4.23 -16.90 -26.81
CA PHE A 436 -4.38 -18.37 -26.82
C PHE A 436 -5.51 -18.89 -27.72
N PHE A 437 -6.30 -18.00 -28.33
CA PHE A 437 -7.49 -18.41 -29.11
C PHE A 437 -7.10 -19.26 -30.34
N LYS A 438 -5.94 -18.98 -30.96
CA LYS A 438 -5.41 -19.82 -32.03
C LYS A 438 -5.11 -21.25 -31.58
N ASP A 439 -4.57 -21.41 -30.38
CA ASP A 439 -4.24 -22.74 -29.82
C ASP A 439 -5.52 -23.52 -29.49
N VAL A 440 -6.57 -22.82 -29.03
CA VAL A 440 -7.90 -23.42 -28.84
C VAL A 440 -8.51 -23.86 -30.16
N LEU A 441 -8.49 -23.03 -31.21
CA LEU A 441 -8.96 -23.39 -32.55
C LEU A 441 -8.23 -24.64 -33.08
N THR A 442 -6.91 -24.69 -32.91
CA THR A 442 -6.09 -25.85 -33.30
C THR A 442 -6.52 -27.10 -32.53
N GLY A 443 -6.72 -26.99 -31.20
CA GLY A 443 -7.13 -28.10 -30.34
C GLY A 443 -8.53 -28.64 -30.62
N ILE A 444 -9.44 -27.84 -31.21
CA ILE A 444 -10.78 -28.28 -31.63
C ILE A 444 -10.86 -28.67 -33.13
N GLY A 445 -9.70 -28.75 -33.81
CA GLY A 445 -9.58 -29.31 -35.17
C GLY A 445 -9.57 -28.30 -36.32
N TRP A 446 -9.25 -27.04 -36.07
CA TRP A 446 -8.94 -26.07 -37.15
C TRP A 446 -7.48 -26.17 -37.60
N ASP A 447 -7.19 -25.64 -38.80
CA ASP A 447 -5.84 -25.63 -39.37
C ASP A 447 -4.85 -24.87 -38.46
N PRO A 448 -3.72 -25.47 -38.03
CA PRO A 448 -2.68 -24.78 -37.26
C PRO A 448 -2.00 -23.64 -38.05
N GLY A 449 -2.10 -23.64 -39.38
CA GLY A 449 -1.53 -22.66 -40.30
C GLY A 449 -2.26 -21.31 -40.37
N LEU A 450 -3.34 -21.09 -39.60
CA LEU A 450 -4.12 -19.85 -39.64
C LEU A 450 -3.27 -18.61 -39.35
N SER A 451 -3.33 -17.63 -40.26
CA SER A 451 -2.74 -16.31 -40.09
C SER A 451 -3.53 -15.46 -39.06
N PRO A 452 -2.91 -14.43 -38.46
CA PRO A 452 -3.58 -13.58 -37.47
C PRO A 452 -4.90 -12.96 -37.96
N SER A 453 -4.96 -12.54 -39.23
CA SER A 453 -6.17 -11.97 -39.83
C SER A 453 -7.27 -13.01 -40.08
N GLN A 454 -6.90 -14.27 -40.33
CA GLN A 454 -7.86 -15.38 -40.38
C GLN A 454 -8.42 -15.68 -38.99
N VAL A 455 -7.57 -15.72 -37.95
CA VAL A 455 -8.00 -15.92 -36.55
C VAL A 455 -8.95 -14.81 -36.10
N GLU A 456 -8.67 -13.56 -36.44
CA GLU A 456 -9.55 -12.42 -36.13
C GLU A 456 -10.92 -12.52 -36.83
N ARG A 457 -10.94 -12.89 -38.12
CA ARG A 457 -12.22 -13.11 -38.84
C ARG A 457 -13.05 -14.24 -38.22
N ILE A 458 -12.40 -15.36 -37.89
CA ILE A 458 -13.05 -16.51 -37.23
C ILE A 458 -13.59 -16.09 -35.86
N TRP A 459 -12.80 -15.35 -35.09
CA TRP A 459 -13.22 -14.83 -33.79
C TRP A 459 -14.47 -13.94 -33.90
N ILE A 460 -14.53 -13.01 -34.86
CA ILE A 460 -15.71 -12.18 -35.09
C ILE A 460 -16.92 -13.04 -35.46
N GLN A 461 -16.76 -13.98 -36.40
CA GLN A 461 -17.84 -14.84 -36.88
C GLN A 461 -18.41 -15.73 -35.76
N GLU A 462 -17.56 -16.44 -35.02
CA GLU A 462 -17.97 -17.34 -33.93
C GLU A 462 -18.59 -16.57 -32.76
N ARG A 463 -18.12 -15.35 -32.50
CA ARG A 463 -18.71 -14.48 -31.48
C ARG A 463 -20.13 -14.05 -31.84
N GLU A 464 -20.36 -13.62 -33.08
CA GLU A 464 -21.70 -13.27 -33.54
C GLU A 464 -22.61 -14.51 -33.58
N ALA A 465 -22.08 -15.67 -33.95
CA ALA A 465 -22.80 -16.94 -33.86
C ALA A 465 -23.16 -17.29 -32.40
N ALA A 466 -22.27 -17.05 -31.43
CA ALA A 466 -22.54 -17.25 -30.00
C ALA A 466 -23.67 -16.34 -29.50
N TYR A 467 -23.70 -15.08 -29.94
CA TYR A 467 -24.78 -14.15 -29.62
C TYR A 467 -26.11 -14.56 -30.24
N ALA A 468 -26.10 -14.99 -31.50
CA ALA A 468 -27.29 -15.47 -32.19
C ALA A 468 -27.84 -16.75 -31.54
N PHE A 469 -26.96 -17.70 -31.19
CA PHE A 469 -27.34 -18.95 -30.54
C PHE A 469 -27.92 -18.77 -29.14
N ALA A 470 -27.53 -17.70 -28.43
CA ALA A 470 -28.01 -17.41 -27.09
C ALA A 470 -29.26 -16.51 -27.07
N ALA A 471 -29.70 -15.98 -28.21
CA ALA A 471 -30.91 -15.19 -28.30
C ALA A 471 -32.14 -16.09 -27.98
N PRO A 472 -33.09 -15.64 -27.14
CA PRO A 472 -34.31 -16.40 -26.91
C PRO A 472 -35.11 -16.55 -28.21
N SER A 473 -35.61 -17.75 -28.49
CA SER A 473 -36.53 -18.01 -29.61
C SER A 473 -37.70 -17.04 -29.52
N GLU A 474 -37.94 -16.28 -30.58
CA GLU A 474 -39.01 -15.28 -30.65
C GLU A 474 -40.38 -15.90 -30.33
N PRO A 475 -41.14 -15.37 -29.36
CA PRO A 475 -42.58 -15.41 -29.42
C PRO A 475 -43.06 -14.36 -30.43
N THR A 476 -43.93 -14.80 -31.34
CA THR A 476 -44.78 -14.04 -32.26
C THR A 476 -45.20 -12.66 -31.71
N PRO A 477 -45.17 -11.59 -32.53
CA PRO A 477 -45.24 -10.21 -32.05
C PRO A 477 -46.60 -9.88 -31.44
N SER A 478 -46.61 -9.72 -30.12
CA SER A 478 -47.62 -8.94 -29.40
C SER A 478 -46.91 -7.67 -28.94
N GLY A 479 -47.13 -6.55 -29.65
CA GLY A 479 -46.46 -5.30 -29.34
C GLY A 479 -46.76 -4.82 -27.91
N PRO A 480 -45.79 -4.18 -27.22
CA PRO A 480 -46.04 -3.61 -25.89
C PRO A 480 -47.04 -2.47 -26.01
N THR A 481 -48.05 -2.47 -25.14
CA THR A 481 -49.08 -1.43 -25.09
C THR A 481 -48.45 -0.15 -24.49
N PRO A 482 -48.89 1.07 -24.89
CA PRO A 482 -48.28 2.34 -24.44
C PRO A 482 -48.20 2.54 -22.91
N ALA A 483 -49.00 1.79 -22.14
CA ALA A 483 -49.00 1.83 -20.68
C ALA A 483 -47.72 1.23 -20.06
N ASP A 484 -47.14 0.18 -20.64
CA ASP A 484 -45.96 -0.52 -20.07
C ASP A 484 -44.66 0.28 -20.23
N LEU A 485 -44.56 1.12 -21.26
CA LEU A 485 -43.43 2.05 -21.43
C LEU A 485 -43.48 3.20 -20.40
N SER A 486 -44.69 3.64 -20.02
CA SER A 486 -44.86 4.74 -19.06
C SER A 486 -44.48 4.34 -17.62
N GLN A 487 -44.79 3.11 -17.20
CA GLN A 487 -44.44 2.60 -15.86
C GLN A 487 -42.92 2.39 -15.70
N SER A 488 -42.22 2.02 -16.78
CA SER A 488 -40.76 1.87 -16.80
C SER A 488 -40.04 3.23 -16.73
N GLU A 489 -40.57 4.25 -17.41
CA GLU A 489 -40.02 5.62 -17.35
C GLU A 489 -40.23 6.25 -15.95
N GLU A 490 -41.41 6.10 -15.35
CA GLU A 490 -41.69 6.61 -14.01
C GLU A 490 -40.82 5.97 -12.93
N ALA A 491 -40.62 4.65 -12.99
CA ALA A 491 -39.71 3.94 -12.08
C ALA A 491 -38.26 4.43 -12.23
N LEU A 492 -37.80 4.66 -13.46
CA LEU A 492 -36.47 5.16 -13.75
C LEU A 492 -36.28 6.60 -13.22
N VAL A 493 -37.28 7.47 -13.42
CA VAL A 493 -37.28 8.84 -12.92
C VAL A 493 -37.28 8.89 -11.39
N ALA A 494 -38.03 8.01 -10.72
CA ALA A 494 -38.03 7.89 -9.27
C ALA A 494 -36.64 7.48 -8.74
N ALA A 495 -36.01 6.49 -9.37
CA ALA A 495 -34.68 6.04 -9.00
C ALA A 495 -33.59 7.10 -9.24
N PHE A 496 -33.72 7.92 -10.30
CA PHE A 496 -32.84 9.07 -10.52
C PHE A 496 -33.03 10.16 -9.47
N ARG A 497 -34.27 10.48 -9.08
CA ARG A 497 -34.54 11.46 -8.02
C ARG A 497 -33.89 11.04 -6.71
N GLU A 498 -34.07 9.79 -6.29
CA GLU A 498 -33.47 9.27 -5.06
C GLU A 498 -31.94 9.37 -5.10
N HIS A 499 -31.32 8.96 -6.21
CA HIS A 499 -29.88 9.04 -6.35
C HIS A 499 -29.37 10.50 -6.34
N LEU A 500 -30.06 11.41 -7.03
CA LEU A 500 -29.68 12.82 -7.06
C LEU A 500 -29.88 13.51 -5.72
N GLN A 501 -30.87 13.08 -4.92
CA GLN A 501 -30.99 13.51 -3.54
C GLN A 501 -29.78 13.06 -2.72
N LEU A 502 -29.32 11.80 -2.84
CA LEU A 502 -28.10 11.35 -2.17
C LEU A 502 -26.86 12.16 -2.59
N VAL A 503 -26.75 12.48 -3.88
CA VAL A 503 -25.69 13.35 -4.43
C VAL A 503 -25.77 14.76 -3.84
N ALA A 504 -26.98 15.29 -3.64
CA ALA A 504 -27.23 16.57 -2.97
C ALA A 504 -26.78 16.56 -1.50
N HIS A 505 -27.09 15.48 -0.75
CA HIS A 505 -26.64 15.30 0.63
C HIS A 505 -25.11 15.22 0.73
N GLY A 506 -24.46 14.55 -0.24
CA GLY A 506 -23.01 14.45 -0.35
C GLY A 506 -22.32 15.70 -0.92
N ARG A 507 -23.08 16.76 -1.25
CA ARG A 507 -22.58 18.00 -1.89
C ARG A 507 -21.71 17.75 -3.13
N SER A 508 -22.06 16.74 -3.91
CA SER A 508 -21.29 16.31 -5.08
C SER A 508 -22.06 16.55 -6.38
N MET A 509 -21.48 16.14 -7.51
CA MET A 509 -22.13 16.09 -8.82
C MET A 509 -21.92 14.69 -9.42
N VAL A 510 -22.91 14.21 -10.15
CA VAL A 510 -22.89 12.87 -10.75
C VAL A 510 -22.80 12.97 -12.27
N LYS A 511 -22.01 12.08 -12.89
CA LYS A 511 -21.98 11.98 -14.36
C LYS A 511 -23.27 11.30 -14.84
N TRP A 512 -23.81 11.73 -15.96
CA TRP A 512 -24.97 11.07 -16.60
C TRP A 512 -24.76 9.55 -16.78
N GLU A 513 -23.57 9.13 -17.20
CA GLU A 513 -23.24 7.70 -17.40
C GLU A 513 -23.25 6.92 -16.08
N THR A 514 -22.95 7.59 -14.96
CA THR A 514 -22.98 6.98 -13.63
C THR A 514 -24.41 6.78 -13.13
N LEU A 515 -25.33 7.70 -13.46
CA LEU A 515 -26.77 7.53 -13.20
C LEU A 515 -27.32 6.30 -13.93
N LEU A 516 -26.97 6.13 -15.21
CA LEU A 516 -27.44 5.01 -16.03
C LEU A 516 -26.84 3.67 -15.61
N LYS A 517 -25.52 3.62 -15.37
CA LYS A 517 -24.83 2.40 -14.97
C LYS A 517 -25.41 1.81 -13.68
N ARG A 518 -25.86 2.66 -12.76
CA ARG A 518 -26.48 2.23 -11.49
C ARG A 518 -27.86 1.58 -11.69
N GLN A 519 -28.54 1.90 -12.78
CA GLN A 519 -29.81 1.29 -13.18
C GLN A 519 -29.62 0.15 -14.20
N GLY A 520 -28.38 -0.30 -14.44
CA GLY A 520 -28.07 -1.36 -15.40
C GLY A 520 -28.18 -0.93 -16.88
N LEU A 521 -28.33 0.36 -17.17
CA LEU A 521 -28.54 0.88 -18.52
C LEU A 521 -27.23 1.35 -19.16
N ARG A 522 -27.07 1.12 -20.47
CA ARG A 522 -25.93 1.60 -21.26
C ARG A 522 -26.20 3.02 -21.78
N ALA A 523 -25.20 3.90 -21.71
CA ALA A 523 -25.34 5.30 -22.13
C ALA A 523 -25.67 5.49 -23.62
N SER A 524 -25.31 4.54 -24.47
CA SER A 524 -25.62 4.52 -25.90
C SER A 524 -27.06 4.12 -26.23
N ALA A 525 -27.83 3.65 -25.24
CA ALA A 525 -29.22 3.21 -25.45
C ALA A 525 -30.25 4.34 -25.32
N ILE A 526 -29.82 5.55 -24.92
CA ILE A 526 -30.70 6.69 -24.65
C ILE A 526 -30.26 7.88 -25.50
N SER A 527 -31.14 8.35 -26.39
CA SER A 527 -30.91 9.50 -27.26
C SER A 527 -30.77 10.79 -26.46
N ASP A 528 -30.08 11.81 -26.99
CA ASP A 528 -29.92 13.08 -26.28
C ASP A 528 -31.25 13.77 -25.96
N GLU A 529 -32.27 13.59 -26.79
CA GLU A 529 -33.63 14.07 -26.54
C GLU A 529 -34.30 13.34 -25.36
N ASP A 530 -34.14 12.02 -25.27
CA ASP A 530 -34.61 11.22 -24.14
C ASP A 530 -33.88 11.57 -22.85
N ARG A 531 -32.58 11.91 -22.91
CA ARG A 531 -31.79 12.37 -21.75
C ARG A 531 -32.39 13.65 -21.16
N VAL A 532 -32.73 14.61 -22.02
CA VAL A 532 -33.37 15.88 -21.59
C VAL A 532 -34.76 15.60 -21.02
N ARG A 533 -35.56 14.75 -21.68
CA ARG A 533 -36.91 14.37 -21.20
C ARG A 533 -36.88 13.72 -19.82
N LEU A 534 -35.99 12.76 -19.58
CA LEU A 534 -35.84 12.07 -18.30
C LEU A 534 -35.41 13.02 -17.17
N LEU A 535 -34.46 13.92 -17.45
CA LEU A 535 -34.00 14.91 -16.46
C LEU A 535 -35.06 15.99 -16.18
N ALA A 536 -35.84 16.39 -17.18
CA ALA A 536 -37.00 17.25 -16.96
C ALA A 536 -38.08 16.53 -16.14
N ALA A 537 -38.31 15.24 -16.39
CA ALA A 537 -39.24 14.45 -15.60
C ALA A 537 -38.80 14.34 -14.13
N VAL A 538 -37.49 14.21 -13.85
CA VAL A 538 -36.92 14.25 -12.48
C VAL A 538 -37.34 15.51 -11.72
N ASP A 539 -37.40 16.66 -12.39
CA ASP A 539 -37.71 17.94 -11.76
C ASP A 539 -39.19 18.34 -11.84
N ARG A 540 -40.05 17.49 -12.44
CA ARG A 540 -41.50 17.73 -12.48
C ARG A 540 -42.18 17.29 -11.17
N PRO A 541 -43.17 18.07 -10.67
CA PRO A 541 -43.62 19.35 -11.20
C PRO A 541 -42.61 20.47 -10.90
N TYR A 542 -42.31 21.29 -11.91
CA TYR A 542 -41.44 22.46 -11.75
C TYR A 542 -42.11 23.49 -10.84
N ARG A 543 -41.46 23.81 -9.71
CA ARG A 543 -41.91 24.85 -8.79
C ARG A 543 -40.73 25.68 -8.33
N ARG A 544 -40.90 27.00 -8.24
CA ARG A 544 -39.84 27.95 -7.88
C ARG A 544 -39.27 27.75 -6.47
N ASP A 545 -40.01 27.09 -5.58
CA ASP A 545 -39.63 26.78 -4.20
C ASP A 545 -38.91 25.43 -4.05
N ARG A 546 -38.86 24.60 -5.10
CA ARG A 546 -38.18 23.30 -5.10
C ARG A 546 -36.87 23.35 -5.89
N PRO A 547 -35.80 22.71 -5.38
CA PRO A 547 -34.53 22.67 -6.09
C PRO A 547 -34.63 21.75 -7.32
N LEU A 548 -34.01 22.15 -8.42
CA LEU A 548 -33.86 21.29 -9.59
C LEU A 548 -32.68 20.33 -9.38
N LEU A 549 -32.98 19.05 -9.22
CA LEU A 549 -32.01 17.99 -8.99
C LEU A 549 -31.19 17.70 -10.26
N SER A 550 -31.74 17.96 -11.45
CA SER A 550 -30.98 17.86 -12.71
C SER A 550 -29.77 18.78 -12.76
N ALA A 551 -29.73 19.85 -11.95
CA ALA A 551 -28.57 20.74 -11.82
C ALA A 551 -27.31 20.02 -11.28
N LEU A 552 -27.47 18.84 -10.65
CA LEU A 552 -26.37 18.04 -10.09
C LEU A 552 -25.77 17.06 -11.11
N VAL A 553 -26.27 17.03 -12.35
CA VAL A 553 -25.81 16.14 -13.41
C VAL A 553 -24.79 16.85 -14.30
N ARG A 554 -23.64 16.20 -14.55
CA ARG A 554 -22.60 16.66 -15.50
C ARG A 554 -22.47 15.72 -16.69
N VAL A 555 -22.17 16.32 -17.86
CA VAL A 555 -21.72 15.62 -19.08
C VAL A 555 -20.23 15.93 -19.28
N GLU A 556 -19.47 15.01 -19.88
CA GLU A 556 -18.01 15.09 -19.97
C GLU A 556 -17.48 16.41 -20.56
N GLY A 557 -16.33 16.89 -20.06
CA GLY A 557 -15.60 18.00 -20.65
C GLY A 557 -15.30 19.15 -19.70
N ARG A 558 -16.25 20.06 -19.43
CA ARG A 558 -16.01 21.27 -18.63
C ARG A 558 -17.31 21.79 -18.03
N GLY A 559 -17.49 21.65 -16.71
CA GLY A 559 -18.26 22.53 -15.80
C GLY A 559 -19.67 23.04 -16.17
N ARG A 560 -20.28 22.60 -17.26
CA ARG A 560 -21.56 23.06 -17.79
C ARG A 560 -22.26 21.86 -18.41
N SER A 561 -23.47 21.55 -17.96
CA SER A 561 -24.32 20.64 -18.71
C SER A 561 -25.08 21.48 -19.73
N GLU A 562 -24.73 21.38 -21.02
CA GLU A 562 -25.56 21.94 -22.11
C GLU A 562 -26.99 21.40 -22.03
N LEU A 563 -27.16 20.17 -21.51
CA LEU A 563 -28.45 19.56 -21.22
C LEU A 563 -29.27 20.34 -20.18
N PHE A 564 -28.65 21.00 -19.19
CA PHE A 564 -29.41 21.72 -18.17
C PHE A 564 -30.18 22.92 -18.76
N GLY A 565 -29.64 23.58 -19.78
CA GLY A 565 -30.36 24.62 -20.51
C GLY A 565 -31.59 24.06 -21.25
N ALA A 566 -31.44 22.89 -21.88
CA ALA A 566 -32.54 22.20 -22.56
C ALA A 566 -33.60 21.68 -21.57
N VAL A 567 -33.20 21.20 -20.39
CA VAL A 567 -34.11 20.82 -19.30
C VAL A 567 -34.90 22.04 -18.80
N LEU A 568 -34.25 23.17 -18.55
CA LEU A 568 -34.93 24.40 -18.16
C LEU A 568 -35.96 24.85 -19.21
N ALA A 569 -35.62 24.77 -20.49
CA ALA A 569 -36.56 25.08 -21.59
C ALA A 569 -37.78 24.14 -21.57
N GLN A 570 -37.58 22.84 -21.36
CA GLN A 570 -38.66 21.84 -21.29
C GLN A 570 -39.51 21.95 -20.01
N LEU A 571 -38.97 22.54 -18.95
CA LEU A 571 -39.69 22.88 -17.71
C LEU A 571 -40.41 24.25 -17.80
N GLY A 572 -40.26 24.98 -18.91
CA GLY A 572 -40.90 26.28 -19.12
C GLY A 572 -40.25 27.43 -18.33
N TRP A 573 -38.98 27.29 -17.93
CA TRP A 573 -38.25 28.34 -17.23
C TRP A 573 -38.01 29.56 -18.14
N LYS A 574 -38.15 30.77 -17.57
CA LYS A 574 -37.85 32.05 -18.24
C LYS A 574 -36.84 32.85 -17.40
N PRO A 575 -35.86 33.52 -18.02
CA PRO A 575 -34.92 34.39 -17.32
C PRO A 575 -35.63 35.48 -16.52
N ASP A 576 -35.14 35.76 -15.31
CA ASP A 576 -35.66 36.83 -14.45
C ASP A 576 -34.51 37.62 -13.81
N ALA A 577 -34.85 38.65 -13.02
CA ALA A 577 -33.87 39.52 -12.38
C ALA A 577 -32.90 38.77 -11.43
N ARG A 578 -33.28 37.59 -10.91
CA ARG A 578 -32.45 36.78 -9.99
C ARG A 578 -31.58 35.79 -10.73
N THR A 579 -32.04 35.30 -11.87
CA THR A 579 -31.38 34.30 -12.71
C THR A 579 -31.42 34.75 -14.18
N PRO A 580 -30.67 35.80 -14.57
CA PRO A 580 -30.76 36.36 -15.93
C PRO A 580 -30.17 35.46 -17.01
N THR A 581 -29.44 34.41 -16.62
CA THR A 581 -28.79 33.46 -17.53
C THR A 581 -28.96 32.03 -17.04
N VAL A 582 -28.89 31.05 -17.95
CA VAL A 582 -28.88 29.61 -17.62
C VAL A 582 -27.76 29.26 -16.63
N ALA A 583 -26.61 29.94 -16.71
CA ALA A 583 -25.50 29.74 -15.78
C ALA A 583 -25.78 30.31 -14.36
N ALA A 584 -26.54 31.40 -14.27
CA ALA A 584 -27.01 31.92 -12.98
C ALA A 584 -28.09 31.00 -12.38
N ALA A 585 -29.03 30.52 -13.21
CA ALA A 585 -30.04 29.54 -12.82
C ALA A 585 -29.41 28.25 -12.30
N TRP A 586 -28.46 27.67 -13.03
CA TRP A 586 -27.76 26.45 -12.65
C TRP A 586 -27.06 26.57 -11.28
N ARG A 587 -26.33 27.67 -11.05
CA ARG A 587 -25.68 27.92 -9.74
C ARG A 587 -26.71 28.05 -8.63
N ALA A 588 -27.77 28.82 -8.85
CA ALA A 588 -28.82 29.05 -7.86
C ALA A 588 -29.59 27.77 -7.51
N GLU A 589 -29.87 26.90 -8.48
CA GLU A 589 -30.58 25.63 -8.26
C GLU A 589 -29.68 24.59 -7.60
N ARG A 590 -28.40 24.50 -7.97
CA ARG A 590 -27.42 23.64 -7.29
C ARG A 590 -27.26 24.03 -5.82
N ASP A 591 -27.09 25.32 -5.55
CA ASP A 591 -26.89 25.80 -4.18
C ASP A 591 -28.16 25.62 -3.35
N ARG A 592 -29.35 25.74 -3.96
CA ARG A 592 -30.64 25.38 -3.33
C ARG A 592 -30.77 23.88 -3.07
N ALA A 593 -30.37 23.01 -3.99
CA ALA A 593 -30.38 21.56 -3.79
C ALA A 593 -29.54 21.15 -2.57
N TYR A 594 -28.35 21.75 -2.42
CA TYR A 594 -27.51 21.54 -1.24
C TYR A 594 -28.10 22.12 0.05
N ALA A 595 -28.77 23.28 -0.03
CA ALA A 595 -29.40 23.90 1.13
C ALA A 595 -30.61 23.09 1.64
N VAL A 596 -31.44 22.56 0.73
CA VAL A 596 -32.60 21.72 1.07
C VAL A 596 -32.15 20.41 1.72
N ALA A 597 -31.12 19.75 1.18
CA ALA A 597 -30.54 18.55 1.78
C ALA A 597 -30.03 18.81 3.21
N ARG A 598 -29.41 19.97 3.46
CA ARG A 598 -28.96 20.38 4.81
C ARG A 598 -30.14 20.61 5.77
N SER A 599 -31.25 21.18 5.29
CA SER A 599 -32.44 21.42 6.10
C SER A 599 -33.19 20.13 6.46
N SER A 600 -33.18 19.14 5.55
CA SER A 600 -33.77 17.81 5.79
C SER A 600 -32.98 17.01 6.82
N ALA A 601 -31.64 17.07 6.76
CA ALA A 601 -30.76 16.45 7.75
C ALA A 601 -30.90 17.05 9.17
N ARG A 602 -31.31 18.32 9.29
CA ARG A 602 -31.58 18.99 10.59
C ARG A 602 -32.99 18.75 11.15
N LYS A 603 -33.94 18.27 10.32
CA LYS A 603 -35.34 18.01 10.72
C LYS A 603 -35.63 16.56 11.10
N ALA A 604 -34.63 15.67 11.07
CA ALA A 604 -34.78 14.32 11.58
C ALA A 604 -35.14 14.36 13.08
N PRO A 605 -36.26 13.77 13.52
CA PRO A 605 -36.60 13.70 14.93
C PRO A 605 -35.60 12.81 15.69
N ALA A 606 -35.43 13.07 16.98
CA ALA A 606 -34.63 12.24 17.88
C ALA A 606 -35.06 10.76 17.78
N PRO A 607 -34.11 9.81 17.84
CA PRO A 607 -34.41 8.40 17.58
C PRO A 607 -35.37 7.84 18.65
N PRO A 608 -36.36 7.02 18.27
CA PRO A 608 -37.15 6.27 19.22
C PRO A 608 -36.31 5.17 19.87
N VAL A 609 -36.72 4.81 21.08
CA VAL A 609 -36.14 3.79 21.94
C VAL A 609 -35.88 2.48 21.17
N VAL A 610 -34.67 1.97 21.41
CA VAL A 610 -34.04 0.74 20.91
C VAL A 610 -35.03 -0.42 20.66
N ALA A 611 -35.22 -0.76 19.40
CA ALA A 611 -35.52 -2.13 19.00
C ALA A 611 -34.20 -2.92 19.01
N LYS A 612 -34.19 -4.07 19.68
CA LYS A 612 -32.99 -4.93 19.79
C LYS A 612 -32.45 -5.27 18.38
N PRO A 613 -31.13 -5.11 18.13
CA PRO A 613 -30.55 -5.54 16.87
C PRO A 613 -30.71 -7.05 16.72
N SER A 614 -31.04 -7.49 15.51
CA SER A 614 -31.02 -8.91 15.14
C SER A 614 -29.65 -9.51 15.48
N ALA A 615 -29.61 -10.77 15.93
CA ALA A 615 -28.38 -11.46 16.34
C ALA A 615 -27.26 -11.36 15.27
N ALA A 616 -27.62 -11.43 13.98
CA ALA A 616 -26.67 -11.29 12.87
C ALA A 616 -26.07 -9.87 12.73
N GLN A 617 -26.84 -8.83 13.08
CA GLN A 617 -26.35 -7.44 13.08
C GLN A 617 -25.48 -7.15 14.31
N ALA A 618 -25.78 -7.79 15.45
CA ALA A 618 -24.95 -7.72 16.65
C ALA A 618 -23.60 -8.44 16.45
N GLU A 619 -23.59 -9.61 15.80
CA GLU A 619 -22.36 -10.36 15.47
C GLU A 619 -21.49 -9.60 14.46
N LEU A 620 -22.07 -9.01 13.41
CA LEU A 620 -21.31 -8.23 12.43
C LEU A 620 -20.75 -6.93 13.04
N ALA A 621 -21.51 -6.26 13.90
CA ALA A 621 -21.03 -5.08 14.63
C ALA A 621 -19.94 -5.43 15.65
N ALA A 622 -20.04 -6.59 16.31
CA ALA A 622 -19.02 -7.10 17.23
C ALA A 622 -17.71 -7.45 16.48
N SER A 623 -17.82 -8.09 15.32
CA SER A 623 -16.69 -8.41 14.43
C SER A 623 -15.99 -7.14 13.92
N GLN A 624 -16.76 -6.15 13.45
CA GLN A 624 -16.21 -4.86 13.01
C GLN A 624 -15.54 -4.08 14.16
N SER A 625 -16.09 -4.16 15.36
CA SER A 625 -15.49 -3.57 16.57
C SER A 625 -14.16 -4.24 16.94
N ALA A 626 -14.09 -5.57 16.90
CA ALA A 626 -12.87 -6.33 17.15
C ALA A 626 -11.75 -5.97 16.17
N VAL A 627 -12.05 -5.86 14.88
CA VAL A 627 -11.10 -5.42 13.85
C VAL A 627 -10.58 -4.01 14.14
N VAL A 628 -11.46 -3.06 14.46
CA VAL A 628 -11.07 -1.68 14.78
C VAL A 628 -10.16 -1.63 16.01
N GLN A 629 -10.44 -2.44 17.04
CA GLN A 629 -9.62 -2.49 18.24
C GLN A 629 -8.25 -3.13 17.99
N ALA A 630 -8.18 -4.19 17.18
CA ALA A 630 -6.92 -4.82 16.79
C ALA A 630 -6.03 -3.86 15.98
N VAL A 631 -6.59 -3.18 14.98
CA VAL A 631 -5.87 -2.17 14.18
C VAL A 631 -5.42 -0.99 15.04
N ARG A 632 -6.26 -0.50 15.96
CA ARG A 632 -5.87 0.53 16.92
C ARG A 632 -4.66 0.10 17.76
N ARG A 633 -4.69 -1.12 18.31
CA ARG A 633 -3.63 -1.64 19.17
C ARG A 633 -2.31 -1.75 18.42
N ALA A 634 -2.34 -2.20 17.17
CA ALA A 634 -1.17 -2.24 16.29
C ALA A 634 -0.61 -0.84 15.98
N LEU A 635 -1.47 0.16 15.78
CA LEU A 635 -1.03 1.54 15.55
C LEU A 635 -0.48 2.20 16.81
N ILE A 636 -1.01 1.88 17.99
CA ILE A 636 -0.43 2.33 19.27
C ILE A 636 0.95 1.70 19.48
N ASP A 637 1.12 0.40 19.21
CA ASP A 637 2.43 -0.26 19.29
C ASP A 637 3.44 0.34 18.29
N ALA A 638 3.00 0.65 17.07
CA ALA A 638 3.80 1.38 16.09
C ALA A 638 4.18 2.79 16.57
N ALA A 639 3.24 3.51 17.21
CA ALA A 639 3.49 4.83 17.79
C ALA A 639 4.53 4.77 18.91
N ARG A 640 4.42 3.77 19.80
CA ARG A 640 5.39 3.51 20.87
C ARG A 640 6.77 3.22 20.31
N ARG A 641 6.87 2.41 19.25
CA ARG A 641 8.14 2.08 18.58
C ARG A 641 8.67 3.17 17.66
N GLN A 642 7.95 4.29 17.53
CA GLN A 642 8.32 5.42 16.67
C GLN A 642 8.49 5.02 15.19
N VAL A 643 7.67 4.09 14.70
CA VAL A 643 7.70 3.59 13.31
C VAL A 643 6.38 3.84 12.58
N CYS A 644 6.46 3.98 11.26
CA CYS A 644 5.29 3.94 10.38
C CYS A 644 5.07 2.51 9.89
N VAL A 645 3.81 2.13 9.67
CA VAL A 645 3.42 0.78 9.26
C VAL A 645 2.59 0.78 7.98
N GLY A 646 2.72 -0.27 7.18
CA GLY A 646 1.88 -0.45 5.99
C GLY A 646 0.56 -1.14 6.31
N TRP A 647 -0.38 -1.11 5.36
CA TRP A 647 -1.67 -1.81 5.50
C TRP A 647 -1.51 -3.32 5.76
N HIS A 648 -0.48 -3.94 5.19
CA HIS A 648 -0.17 -5.36 5.40
C HIS A 648 0.11 -5.69 6.88
N THR A 649 0.82 -4.81 7.59
CA THR A 649 1.10 -4.97 9.03
C THR A 649 -0.18 -4.87 9.86
N LEU A 650 -1.09 -3.95 9.49
CA LEU A 650 -2.38 -3.79 10.16
C LEU A 650 -3.32 -4.97 9.91
N ALA A 651 -3.33 -5.50 8.69
CA ALA A 651 -4.10 -6.69 8.33
C ALA A 651 -3.60 -7.93 9.09
N ALA A 652 -2.29 -8.12 9.22
CA ALA A 652 -1.71 -9.22 10.01
C ALA A 652 -2.08 -9.15 11.50
N ALA A 653 -2.21 -7.94 12.06
CA ALA A 653 -2.57 -7.74 13.47
C ALA A 653 -4.07 -7.92 13.76
N ALA A 654 -4.94 -7.87 12.74
CA ALA A 654 -6.39 -7.88 12.88
C ALA A 654 -7.08 -9.09 12.20
N ASP A 655 -6.31 -10.16 11.96
CA ASP A 655 -6.67 -11.42 11.28
C ASP A 655 -6.82 -11.33 9.74
N ARG A 656 -6.52 -12.45 9.05
CA ARG A 656 -6.15 -12.57 7.62
C ARG A 656 -7.22 -12.14 6.59
N THR A 657 -8.42 -11.75 7.01
CA THR A 657 -9.55 -11.39 6.12
C THR A 657 -9.51 -9.95 5.58
N LEU A 658 -8.53 -9.14 5.96
CA LEU A 658 -8.47 -7.69 5.65
C LEU A 658 -7.64 -7.33 4.41
N HIS A 659 -7.03 -8.30 3.73
CA HIS A 659 -6.16 -8.03 2.57
C HIS A 659 -6.95 -7.53 1.34
N ASP A 660 -8.19 -7.98 1.15
CA ASP A 660 -9.05 -7.67 -0.01
C ASP A 660 -9.96 -6.45 0.19
N LEU A 661 -9.70 -5.63 1.20
CA LEU A 661 -10.50 -4.43 1.46
C LEU A 661 -10.25 -3.33 0.42
N SER A 662 -11.35 -2.80 -0.13
CA SER A 662 -11.32 -1.57 -0.92
C SER A 662 -10.78 -0.39 -0.09
N ASP A 663 -10.19 0.60 -0.75
CA ASP A 663 -9.70 1.83 -0.09
C ASP A 663 -10.76 2.53 0.76
N ALA A 664 -12.05 2.46 0.37
CA ALA A 664 -13.16 2.98 1.14
C ALA A 664 -13.42 2.21 2.45
N ALA A 665 -13.23 0.88 2.43
CA ALA A 665 -13.32 0.05 3.63
C ALA A 665 -12.12 0.29 4.55
N ARG A 666 -10.91 0.40 3.99
CA ARG A 666 -9.69 0.74 4.73
C ARG A 666 -9.80 2.10 5.43
N ALA A 667 -10.27 3.12 4.71
CA ALA A 667 -10.55 4.44 5.27
C ALA A 667 -11.60 4.37 6.39
N SER A 668 -12.63 3.53 6.25
CA SER A 668 -13.67 3.38 7.28
C SER A 668 -13.16 2.78 8.58
N ILE A 669 -12.24 1.81 8.50
CA ILE A 669 -11.59 1.23 9.68
C ILE A 669 -10.72 2.29 10.37
N LEU A 670 -9.88 2.99 9.63
CA LEU A 670 -8.99 4.01 10.21
C LEU A 670 -9.76 5.21 10.79
N VAL A 671 -10.86 5.61 10.16
CA VAL A 671 -11.78 6.60 10.74
C VAL A 671 -12.37 6.10 12.06
N ALA A 672 -12.75 4.82 12.15
CA ALA A 672 -13.22 4.23 13.41
C ALA A 672 -12.10 4.12 14.45
N VAL A 673 -10.84 3.93 14.02
CA VAL A 673 -9.66 4.00 14.89
C VAL A 673 -9.48 5.42 15.44
N ASP A 674 -9.69 6.46 14.67
CA ASP A 674 -9.46 7.83 15.17
C ASP A 674 -10.69 8.44 15.87
N ARG A 675 -11.87 7.80 15.80
CA ARG A 675 -13.14 8.35 16.32
C ARG A 675 -13.36 8.36 17.84
N PRO A 676 -12.93 7.37 18.65
CA PRO A 676 -13.04 7.55 20.09
C PRO A 676 -12.00 8.58 20.50
N ALA A 677 -12.47 9.61 21.19
CA ALA A 677 -11.63 10.58 21.86
C ALA A 677 -10.82 9.85 22.95
N ALA A 678 -9.73 9.20 22.54
CA ALA A 678 -8.64 8.86 23.43
C ALA A 678 -8.09 10.17 24.03
N PRO A 679 -7.57 10.15 25.26
CA PRO A 679 -7.28 11.36 26.03
C PRO A 679 -6.39 12.40 25.33
N ASP A 680 -5.65 12.02 24.29
CA ASP A 680 -4.64 12.87 23.63
C ASP A 680 -5.04 13.41 22.24
N GLY A 681 -6.19 13.01 21.67
CA GLY A 681 -6.72 13.59 20.43
C GLY A 681 -5.77 13.55 19.21
N VAL A 682 -4.97 12.49 19.07
CA VAL A 682 -4.01 12.28 17.97
C VAL A 682 -4.57 11.37 16.88
N LEU A 683 -4.21 11.63 15.61
CA LEU A 683 -4.59 10.77 14.48
C LEU A 683 -3.61 9.61 14.31
N LEU A 684 -3.96 8.43 14.83
CA LEU A 684 -3.18 7.20 14.68
C LEU A 684 -3.09 6.76 13.21
N SER A 685 -4.11 7.07 12.40
CA SER A 685 -4.08 6.83 10.95
C SER A 685 -2.92 7.53 10.23
N SER A 686 -2.29 8.55 10.83
CA SER A 686 -1.13 9.24 10.26
C SER A 686 0.13 8.36 10.17
N LEU A 687 0.18 7.28 10.95
CA LEU A 687 1.27 6.31 10.98
C LEU A 687 1.18 5.29 9.84
N VAL A 688 0.07 5.27 9.09
CA VAL A 688 -0.14 4.34 7.98
C VAL A 688 0.48 4.89 6.70
N ILE A 689 1.37 4.11 6.09
CA ILE A 689 2.08 4.49 4.86
C ILE A 689 1.74 3.57 3.69
N ALA A 690 1.72 4.15 2.49
CA ALA A 690 1.72 3.41 1.23
C ALA A 690 3.17 3.10 0.79
N ALA A 691 3.31 2.44 -0.36
CA ALA A 691 4.62 2.23 -0.98
C ALA A 691 5.37 3.58 -1.15
N GLY A 692 6.66 3.60 -0.82
CA GLY A 692 7.47 4.81 -0.91
C GLY A 692 7.24 5.85 0.19
N HIS A 693 6.72 5.47 1.36
CA HIS A 693 6.52 6.33 2.54
C HIS A 693 5.54 7.51 2.35
N ALA A 694 4.75 7.47 1.28
CA ALA A 694 3.68 8.41 1.02
C ALA A 694 2.47 8.18 1.95
N PRO A 695 1.65 9.22 2.22
CA PRO A 695 0.33 9.02 2.80
C PRO A 695 -0.47 7.98 2.01
N VAL A 696 -1.29 7.20 2.70
CA VAL A 696 -2.25 6.32 2.01
C VAL A 696 -3.18 7.15 1.10
N PRO A 697 -3.57 6.63 -0.08
CA PRO A 697 -4.32 7.41 -1.08
C PRO A 697 -5.68 7.92 -0.59
N TYR A 698 -6.20 7.33 0.50
CA TYR A 698 -7.44 7.68 1.17
C TYR A 698 -7.25 8.48 2.46
N PHE A 699 -6.05 9.02 2.74
CA PHE A 699 -5.79 9.81 3.96
C PHE A 699 -6.62 11.10 4.00
N ASP A 700 -6.83 11.78 2.87
CA ASP A 700 -7.69 12.97 2.80
C ASP A 700 -9.16 12.65 3.11
N ASP A 701 -9.62 11.43 2.74
CA ASP A 701 -10.95 10.96 3.09
C ASP A 701 -11.11 10.73 4.60
N ILE A 702 -10.06 10.26 5.27
CA ILE A 702 -10.06 10.09 6.73
C ILE A 702 -10.22 11.46 7.40
N LEU A 703 -9.41 12.45 7.00
CA LEU A 703 -9.52 13.83 7.53
C LEU A 703 -10.92 14.40 7.34
N ARG A 704 -11.49 14.24 6.13
CA ARG A 704 -12.86 14.67 5.80
C ARG A 704 -13.90 14.06 6.73
N ARG A 705 -13.79 12.75 7.00
CA ARG A 705 -14.76 11.99 7.80
C ARG A 705 -14.61 12.20 9.31
N LEU A 706 -13.48 12.73 9.75
CA LEU A 706 -13.20 13.13 11.13
C LEU A 706 -13.45 14.62 11.39
N GLY A 707 -13.84 15.39 10.35
CA GLY A 707 -14.11 16.82 10.49
C GLY A 707 -12.85 17.69 10.49
N HIS A 708 -11.70 17.17 10.09
CA HIS A 708 -10.47 17.93 9.91
C HIS A 708 -10.44 18.65 8.55
N PRO A 709 -9.56 19.66 8.37
CA PRO A 709 -9.29 20.26 7.06
C PRO A 709 -8.95 19.18 6.03
N HIS A 710 -9.68 19.18 4.91
CA HIS A 710 -9.63 18.16 3.86
C HIS A 710 -9.80 18.81 2.48
N GLY A 711 -9.61 18.05 1.40
CA GLY A 711 -9.40 18.61 0.07
C GLY A 711 -8.02 19.26 -0.04
N LEU A 712 -7.08 18.79 0.78
CA LEU A 712 -5.72 19.31 0.85
C LEU A 712 -4.93 18.81 -0.36
N ARG A 713 -4.03 19.65 -0.87
CA ARG A 713 -3.10 19.22 -1.92
C ARG A 713 -2.19 18.10 -1.37
N PRO A 714 -1.64 17.19 -2.20
CA PRO A 714 -0.79 16.09 -1.72
C PRO A 714 0.32 16.52 -0.73
N ILE A 715 0.92 17.70 -0.98
CA ILE A 715 1.91 18.32 -0.09
C ILE A 715 1.33 18.67 1.29
N GLU A 716 0.19 19.35 1.32
CA GLU A 716 -0.48 19.80 2.53
C GLU A 716 -1.00 18.60 3.32
N LEU A 717 -1.51 17.60 2.60
CA LEU A 717 -1.90 16.31 3.14
C LEU A 717 -0.69 15.59 3.77
N GLY A 718 0.47 15.62 3.11
CA GLY A 718 1.73 15.10 3.64
C GLY A 718 2.23 15.87 4.87
N GLN A 719 2.10 17.20 4.90
CA GLN A 719 2.45 18.03 6.06
C GLN A 719 1.51 17.81 7.24
N VAL A 720 0.20 17.70 7.00
CA VAL A 720 -0.79 17.33 8.02
C VAL A 720 -0.45 15.94 8.55
N ARG A 721 -0.19 14.95 7.68
CA ARG A 721 0.25 13.62 8.12
C ARG A 721 1.50 13.68 8.98
N LYS A 722 2.55 14.39 8.56
CA LYS A 722 3.81 14.50 9.31
C LYS A 722 3.62 15.17 10.68
N ARG A 723 2.81 16.23 10.76
CA ARG A 723 2.47 16.89 12.02
C ARG A 723 1.72 15.96 12.95
N GLU A 724 0.70 15.28 12.44
CA GLU A 724 -0.10 14.33 13.22
C GLU A 724 0.67 13.08 13.61
N MET A 725 1.60 12.62 12.76
CA MET A 725 2.56 11.56 13.07
C MET A 725 3.46 11.97 14.23
N ALA A 726 4.05 13.18 14.18
CA ALA A 726 4.88 13.69 15.28
C ALA A 726 4.06 13.82 16.58
N ARG A 727 2.80 14.26 16.50
CA ARG A 727 1.90 14.31 17.66
C ARG A 727 1.58 12.93 18.20
N ALA A 728 1.29 11.95 17.35
CA ALA A 728 1.04 10.56 17.76
C ALA A 728 2.29 9.93 18.40
N PHE A 729 3.46 10.16 17.81
CA PHE A 729 4.73 9.73 18.39
C PHE A 729 5.02 10.35 19.75
N GLU A 730 4.74 11.66 19.93
CA GLU A 730 4.90 12.31 21.23
C GLU A 730 3.90 11.78 22.26
N ALA A 731 2.62 11.63 21.89
CA ALA A 731 1.57 11.18 22.80
C ALA A 731 1.83 9.77 23.36
N TYR A 732 2.46 8.90 22.57
CA TYR A 732 2.77 7.52 22.97
C TYR A 732 4.24 7.30 23.36
N ARG A 733 5.01 8.38 23.59
CA ARG A 733 6.43 8.33 23.98
C ARG A 733 6.66 7.82 25.41
N SER A 734 5.65 7.84 26.30
CA SER A 734 5.87 7.60 27.75
C SER A 734 4.62 7.22 28.59
N LEU A 735 3.86 6.17 28.24
CA LEU A 735 2.69 5.74 29.03
C LEU A 735 2.92 4.57 30.02
N ASP A 736 4.18 4.18 30.31
CA ASP A 736 4.50 3.20 31.37
C ASP A 736 5.33 3.81 32.52
N THR A 737 5.01 5.04 32.92
CA THR A 737 5.34 5.54 34.27
C THR A 737 4.07 5.92 35.01
N LYS A 738 3.35 4.91 35.49
CA LYS A 738 2.58 5.06 36.73
C LYS A 738 3.21 4.13 37.78
N PRO A 739 3.63 4.65 38.93
CA PRO A 739 4.14 3.82 40.00
C PRO A 739 2.97 3.05 40.62
N LEU A 740 3.11 1.73 40.65
CA LEU A 740 2.64 0.87 41.74
C LEU A 740 3.75 -0.13 42.05
#